data_AF-A0A970NIC1-F1
#
_entry.id   AF-A0A970NIC1-F1
#
_cell.length_a   1.000
_cell.length_b   1.000
_cell.length_c   1.000
_cell.angle_alpha   90.00
_cell.angle_beta   90.00
_cell.angle_gamma   90.00
#
_symmetry.space_group_name_H-M   'P 1'
#
loop_
_entity.id
_entity.type
_entity.pdbx_description
1 polymer ?
#
loop_
_entity_poly.entity_id
_entity_poly.type
_entity_poly.pdbx_seq_one_letter_code
_entity_poly.pdbx_strand_id
1 'polypeptide(L)'
;MLATLCLMLTLGQAPALEGTPVVVTYDMSYLFELDLADPEQRREFWDTTHLVVSLQGIVNRDAPRLYIRYVMPTDDFWWDVMTEPGGWLEGARVEQATDLTDLLERFAPHYKGAVAWDERVPATSNVASTIAGADGLLCLRYDDAPGSLYQRLTAGEDGLPVLVLLLSEGGDPLFTGKGTVPGTALPSSGSAKCDAYLWLVEHYLRPGRLTPTTMGYYLDAHWLESCMAGSPVNHTLTNQDYIIAKGGLVFDLGVWEDETPVDDPDQPLGTDARTLRTILRTAWEAVDGQAMIHVAGFTPWAYKYTDFQIDAWSAGGTHGGVPTEWKYAEILSCFNAYMDADALGLNAMANASFFQHYPLDDHYPQNPKPTRESLTARGILDADGRIVPRHYFAHYVGDYDAAAWLYQQLPSMWTDPRRGETPLSWAFNPNLCYRFPLGMAWARAHMTDQDFFVAGDSGAGYLNPGLLSPPRWHSDLPSGMDAWERHCQALFDQWDISVTGFVIDGFGPPLTEDGWDAYARFSPDGIVPQKVDLRGIHQGMPFIRMGTILYGSTQEAAENIARRFRGPMPDFHVNRSILQRPSWYAEVDSHVVALTDGQAMPVDLYTLLWLVREVEMHPETYGAEASPYRDSAEVSATPTQSHGVFTAWENDGRFRIERDADPAYWGSEETAPTRFLYFDVDDGFCEQSDGQVRVTVSCASDPNVTVGLQYDSHDTSATMDGAYKDHALRWESDGSGRWLQVVFDLTDARFEGRQNAGADLRLVLGGPDVRISRVHIERR
;
A
#
# COMPACT_ATOMS: atom_id res chain seq x y z
N MET A 1 71.92 2.00 22.09
CA MET A 1 71.99 3.04 23.14
C MET A 1 71.12 4.20 22.72
N LEU A 2 69.92 4.30 23.28
CA LEU A 2 69.18 5.53 23.64
C LEU A 2 67.74 5.10 23.92
N ALA A 3 67.45 4.98 25.21
CA ALA A 3 66.12 4.68 25.74
C ALA A 3 65.48 5.99 26.23
N THR A 4 64.31 6.21 25.64
CA THR A 4 63.12 6.97 26.02
C THR A 4 62.93 7.21 27.53
N LEU A 5 62.50 8.43 27.89
CA LEU A 5 61.78 8.69 29.13
C LEU A 5 60.63 9.68 28.90
N CYS A 6 59.48 9.32 29.47
CA CYS A 6 58.14 9.85 29.32
C CYS A 6 57.94 11.33 29.70
N LEU A 7 57.01 11.99 29.01
CA LEU A 7 56.27 13.14 29.54
C LEU A 7 54.77 12.79 29.54
N MET A 8 54.18 12.72 30.74
CA MET A 8 52.74 12.54 30.91
C MET A 8 52.02 13.83 30.52
N LEU A 9 51.20 13.78 29.47
CA LEU A 9 50.21 14.81 29.16
C LEU A 9 48.92 14.46 29.90
N THR A 10 48.59 15.26 30.92
CA THR A 10 47.28 15.29 31.53
C THR A 10 46.25 15.73 30.48
N LEU A 11 45.40 14.80 30.06
CA LEU A 11 44.21 15.07 29.26
C LEU A 11 43.26 15.94 30.09
N GLY A 12 43.29 17.26 29.85
CA GLY A 12 42.22 18.14 30.27
C GLY A 12 40.96 17.79 29.49
N GLN A 13 39.87 17.47 30.19
CA GLN A 13 38.54 17.42 29.59
C GLN A 13 38.27 18.76 28.90
N ALA A 14 38.01 18.72 27.60
CA ALA A 14 37.50 19.87 26.88
C ALA A 14 36.13 20.25 27.50
N PRO A 15 35.86 21.54 27.75
CA PRO A 15 34.55 21.97 28.21
C PRO A 15 33.52 21.64 27.12
N ALA A 16 32.37 21.07 27.51
CA ALA A 16 31.24 20.87 26.62
C ALA A 16 30.83 22.22 25.99
N LEU A 17 30.75 22.26 24.67
CA LEU A 17 30.27 23.43 23.94
C LEU A 17 28.77 23.62 24.24
N GLU A 18 28.40 24.77 24.79
CA GLU A 18 27.00 25.20 24.83
C GLU A 18 26.43 25.17 23.39
N GLY A 19 25.37 24.40 23.16
CA GLY A 19 24.70 24.30 21.86
C GLY A 19 24.69 22.90 21.21
N THR A 20 25.31 21.87 21.81
CA THR A 20 25.18 20.49 21.30
C THR A 20 23.76 19.94 21.54
N PRO A 21 23.05 19.44 20.50
CA PRO A 21 21.75 18.82 20.68
C PRO A 21 21.86 17.59 21.58
N VAL A 22 20.94 17.48 22.54
CA VAL A 22 20.82 16.31 23.44
C VAL A 22 19.70 15.42 22.90
N VAL A 23 20.04 14.17 22.64
CA VAL A 23 19.09 13.10 22.28
C VAL A 23 18.98 12.15 23.45
N VAL A 24 17.76 11.94 23.94
CA VAL A 24 17.45 10.93 24.94
C VAL A 24 16.97 9.66 24.24
N THR A 25 17.54 8.52 24.60
CA THR A 25 17.07 7.19 24.19
C THR A 25 16.27 6.53 25.30
N TYR A 26 15.23 5.78 24.95
CA TYR A 26 14.46 4.97 25.88
C TYR A 26 14.20 3.58 25.31
N ASP A 27 14.51 2.53 26.09
CA ASP A 27 14.34 1.15 25.67
C ASP A 27 12.98 0.60 26.13
N MET A 28 12.14 0.25 25.17
CA MET A 28 10.81 -0.32 25.40
C MET A 28 10.75 -1.81 25.08
N SER A 29 11.89 -2.46 24.75
CA SER A 29 11.88 -3.88 24.38
C SER A 29 11.39 -4.80 25.49
N TYR A 30 11.49 -4.38 26.76
CA TYR A 30 11.01 -5.13 27.91
C TYR A 30 9.49 -5.37 27.88
N LEU A 31 8.72 -4.53 27.18
CA LEU A 31 7.28 -4.71 27.05
C LEU A 31 6.94 -6.01 26.30
N PHE A 32 7.81 -6.47 25.41
CA PHE A 32 7.62 -7.73 24.67
C PHE A 32 7.94 -8.98 25.50
N GLU A 33 8.38 -8.82 26.75
CA GLU A 33 8.55 -9.91 27.71
C GLU A 33 7.28 -10.16 28.55
N LEU A 34 6.28 -9.28 28.45
CA LEU A 34 5.01 -9.37 29.17
C LEU A 34 4.11 -10.49 28.62
N ASP A 35 3.36 -11.15 29.51
CA ASP A 35 2.33 -12.12 29.12
C ASP A 35 1.03 -11.42 28.76
N LEU A 36 0.75 -11.26 27.47
CA LEU A 36 -0.47 -10.59 26.99
C LEU A 36 -1.77 -11.40 27.21
N ALA A 37 -1.68 -12.67 27.63
CA ALA A 37 -2.84 -13.43 28.08
C ALA A 37 -3.30 -12.98 29.48
N ASP A 38 -2.41 -12.39 30.29
CA ASP A 38 -2.73 -11.77 31.57
C ASP A 38 -3.31 -10.36 31.33
N PRO A 39 -4.58 -10.10 31.72
CA PRO A 39 -5.21 -8.80 31.52
C PRO A 39 -4.49 -7.61 32.17
N GLU A 40 -3.78 -7.81 33.28
CA GLU A 40 -3.05 -6.73 33.95
C GLU A 40 -1.79 -6.36 33.14
N GLN A 41 -1.01 -7.36 32.73
CA GLN A 41 0.19 -7.15 31.91
C GLN A 41 -0.14 -6.63 30.51
N ARG A 42 -1.25 -7.09 29.92
CA ARG A 42 -1.75 -6.56 28.65
C ARG A 42 -2.11 -5.07 28.75
N ARG A 43 -2.73 -4.65 29.85
CA ARG A 43 -3.01 -3.22 30.11
C ARG A 43 -1.72 -2.44 30.36
N GLU A 44 -0.76 -2.98 31.11
CA GLU A 44 0.56 -2.34 31.30
C GLU A 44 1.27 -2.12 29.95
N PHE A 45 1.20 -3.10 29.03
CA PHE A 45 1.76 -2.99 27.67
C PHE A 45 1.14 -1.81 26.91
N TRP A 46 -0.19 -1.74 26.88
CA TRP A 46 -0.92 -0.68 26.18
C TRP A 46 -0.70 0.69 26.84
N ASP A 47 -0.89 0.78 28.16
CA ASP A 47 -0.85 2.01 28.94
C ASP A 47 0.54 2.65 28.87
N THR A 48 1.60 1.84 29.02
CA THR A 48 2.98 2.33 28.90
C THR A 48 3.29 2.80 27.49
N THR A 49 2.87 2.05 26.46
CA THR A 49 3.12 2.42 25.07
C THR A 49 2.41 3.73 24.72
N HIS A 50 1.12 3.86 25.07
CA HIS A 50 0.33 5.05 24.77
C HIS A 50 0.87 6.30 25.49
N LEU A 51 1.27 6.16 26.75
CA LEU A 51 1.91 7.23 27.51
C LEU A 51 3.21 7.69 26.85
N VAL A 52 4.13 6.76 26.56
CA VAL A 52 5.47 7.10 26.02
C VAL A 52 5.37 7.69 24.62
N VAL A 53 4.48 7.18 23.77
CA VAL A 53 4.25 7.73 22.42
C VAL A 53 3.67 9.14 22.50
N SER A 54 2.72 9.40 23.42
CA SER A 54 2.18 10.75 23.61
C SER A 54 3.26 11.73 24.06
N LEU A 55 4.13 11.32 24.99
CA LEU A 55 5.31 12.07 25.38
C LEU A 55 6.23 12.32 24.18
N GLN A 56 6.54 11.27 23.41
CA GLN A 56 7.43 11.34 22.26
C GLN A 56 6.95 12.36 21.23
N GLY A 57 5.68 12.31 20.84
CA GLY A 57 5.11 13.28 19.92
C GLY A 57 5.19 14.72 20.44
N ILE A 58 4.95 14.93 21.74
CA ILE A 58 5.03 16.25 22.38
C ILE A 58 6.47 16.78 22.38
N VAL A 59 7.42 15.99 22.87
CA VAL A 59 8.83 16.44 23.03
C VAL A 59 9.53 16.56 21.70
N ASN A 60 9.13 15.77 20.70
CA ASN A 60 9.67 15.82 19.35
C ASN A 60 8.94 16.82 18.43
N ARG A 61 8.03 17.65 18.94
CA ARG A 61 7.33 18.63 18.10
C ARG A 61 8.26 19.57 17.34
N ASP A 62 9.26 20.11 18.05
CA ASP A 62 10.12 21.19 17.54
C ASP A 62 11.60 20.81 17.38
N ALA A 63 12.01 19.61 17.82
CA ALA A 63 13.39 19.10 17.68
C ALA A 63 13.44 17.58 17.92
N PRO A 64 14.44 16.85 17.42
CA PRO A 64 14.57 15.41 17.62
C PRO A 64 15.15 15.11 19.02
N ARG A 65 14.29 15.03 20.05
CA ARG A 65 14.69 14.93 21.47
C ARG A 65 14.63 13.52 22.04
N LEU A 66 13.62 12.72 21.67
CA LEU A 66 13.38 11.39 22.21
C LEU A 66 13.34 10.34 21.09
N TYR A 67 14.28 9.41 21.14
CA TYR A 67 14.32 8.21 20.30
C TYR A 67 13.95 6.98 21.15
N ILE A 68 12.95 6.22 20.73
CA ILE A 68 12.53 4.99 21.41
C ILE A 68 13.06 3.77 20.65
N ARG A 69 13.46 2.74 21.39
CA ARG A 69 13.81 1.43 20.84
C ARG A 69 12.63 0.50 21.04
N TYR A 70 11.92 0.16 19.95
CA TYR A 70 10.64 -0.57 19.99
C TYR A 70 10.49 -1.58 18.84
N VAL A 71 10.63 -1.15 17.58
CA VAL A 71 10.50 -2.01 16.39
C VAL A 71 11.87 -2.61 16.05
N MET A 72 12.12 -3.81 16.58
CA MET A 72 13.42 -4.47 16.48
C MET A 72 13.47 -5.50 15.33
N PRO A 73 14.60 -5.63 14.61
CA PRO A 73 15.89 -4.94 14.77
C PRO A 73 15.99 -3.58 14.04
N THR A 74 14.89 -3.10 13.44
CA THR A 74 14.88 -1.92 12.57
C THR A 74 15.34 -0.65 13.28
N ASP A 75 14.91 -0.40 14.52
CA ASP A 75 15.35 0.77 15.30
C ASP A 75 16.86 0.74 15.59
N ASP A 76 17.45 -0.43 15.80
CA ASP A 76 18.91 -0.55 16.02
C ASP A 76 19.67 -0.19 14.74
N PHE A 77 19.19 -0.66 13.58
CA PHE A 77 19.81 -0.33 12.29
C PHE A 77 19.82 1.19 12.03
N TRP A 78 18.67 1.86 12.19
CA TRP A 78 18.60 3.30 11.94
C TRP A 78 19.37 4.11 12.98
N TRP A 79 19.43 3.63 14.23
CA TRP A 79 20.27 4.23 15.24
C TRP A 79 21.75 4.17 14.85
N ASP A 80 22.23 3.03 14.37
CA ASP A 80 23.60 2.86 13.89
C ASP A 80 23.89 3.78 12.70
N VAL A 81 23.00 3.85 11.70
CA VAL A 81 23.11 4.76 10.54
C VAL A 81 23.16 6.24 10.98
N MET A 82 22.37 6.63 11.97
CA MET A 82 22.36 8.02 12.43
C MET A 82 23.62 8.38 13.23
N THR A 83 24.26 7.41 13.90
CA THR A 83 25.35 7.65 14.84
C THR A 83 26.73 7.27 14.32
N GLU A 84 26.82 6.65 13.14
CA GLU A 84 28.09 6.40 12.46
C GLU A 84 28.83 7.72 12.12
N PRO A 85 30.16 7.69 11.90
CA PRO A 85 30.91 8.87 11.48
C PRO A 85 30.33 9.49 10.18
N GLY A 86 30.04 10.79 10.19
CA GLY A 86 29.32 11.47 9.10
C GLY A 86 27.80 11.33 9.13
N GLY A 87 27.26 10.53 10.05
CA GLY A 87 25.82 10.35 10.26
C GLY A 87 25.15 11.58 10.86
N TRP A 88 23.81 11.63 10.80
CA TRP A 88 23.02 12.79 11.20
C TRP A 88 23.26 13.24 12.65
N LEU A 89 23.50 12.30 13.55
CA LEU A 89 23.72 12.55 14.98
C LEU A 89 25.21 12.59 15.35
N GLU A 90 26.12 12.72 14.38
CA GLU A 90 27.54 12.90 14.67
C GLU A 90 27.76 14.11 15.59
N GLY A 91 28.41 13.87 16.74
CA GLY A 91 28.68 14.89 17.74
C GLY A 91 27.50 15.27 18.64
N ALA A 92 26.31 14.68 18.45
CA ALA A 92 25.20 14.83 19.38
C ALA A 92 25.53 14.20 20.74
N ARG A 93 24.99 14.78 21.82
CA ARG A 93 25.08 14.19 23.15
C ARG A 93 23.93 13.21 23.32
N VAL A 94 24.25 11.93 23.46
CA VAL A 94 23.26 10.88 23.72
C VAL A 94 23.17 10.60 25.22
N GLU A 95 21.95 10.60 25.74
CA GLU A 95 21.62 10.18 27.09
C GLU A 95 20.60 9.06 27.04
N GLN A 96 20.60 8.16 28.03
CA GLN A 96 19.64 7.08 28.12
C GLN A 96 18.75 7.30 29.35
N ALA A 97 17.43 7.28 29.17
CA ALA A 97 16.49 7.23 30.27
C ALA A 97 16.43 5.81 30.84
N THR A 98 16.52 5.67 32.17
CA THR A 98 16.65 4.34 32.81
C THR A 98 15.33 3.65 33.08
N ASP A 99 14.28 4.43 33.30
CA ASP A 99 12.92 3.96 33.56
C ASP A 99 11.92 5.07 33.22
N LEU A 100 10.63 4.74 33.34
CA LEU A 100 9.54 5.67 33.02
C LEU A 100 9.55 6.94 33.90
N THR A 101 9.96 6.85 35.16
CA THR A 101 10.03 8.01 36.06
C THR A 101 11.13 8.96 35.60
N ASP A 102 12.34 8.45 35.36
CA ASP A 102 13.46 9.23 34.83
C ASP A 102 13.10 9.88 33.47
N LEU A 103 12.41 9.13 32.59
CA LEU A 103 11.95 9.65 31.32
C LEU A 103 10.99 10.84 31.49
N LEU A 104 9.99 10.72 32.36
CA LEU A 104 9.01 11.79 32.61
C LEU A 104 9.66 13.00 33.28
N GLU A 105 10.54 12.80 34.27
CA GLU A 105 11.24 13.89 34.96
C GLU A 105 12.12 14.71 34.01
N ARG A 106 12.83 14.06 33.08
CA ARG A 106 13.65 14.73 32.06
C ARG A 106 12.84 15.66 31.17
N PHE A 107 11.62 15.26 30.84
CA PHE A 107 10.75 15.98 29.91
C PHE A 107 9.59 16.72 30.57
N ALA A 108 9.56 16.81 31.91
CA ALA A 108 8.53 17.52 32.67
C ALA A 108 8.22 18.95 32.16
N PRO A 109 9.18 19.74 31.66
CA PRO A 109 8.90 21.06 31.10
C PRO A 109 8.10 21.06 29.78
N HIS A 110 7.97 19.91 29.10
CA HIS A 110 7.41 19.82 27.75
C HIS A 110 5.92 19.43 27.72
N TYR A 111 5.39 18.82 28.77
CA TYR A 111 3.96 18.46 28.88
C TYR A 111 3.27 19.23 30.01
N LYS A 112 1.96 19.41 29.91
CA LYS A 112 1.18 20.26 30.85
C LYS A 112 0.41 19.47 31.91
N GLY A 113 0.21 18.18 31.69
CA GLY A 113 -0.66 17.33 32.50
C GLY A 113 -1.06 16.09 31.70
N ALA A 114 -2.20 15.49 32.05
CA ALA A 114 -2.73 14.30 31.40
C ALA A 114 -4.14 14.50 30.83
N VAL A 115 -4.45 13.70 29.82
CA VAL A 115 -5.82 13.38 29.37
C VAL A 115 -6.12 11.94 29.76
N ALA A 116 -7.19 11.75 30.54
CA ALA A 116 -7.64 10.43 31.00
C ALA A 116 -8.81 9.93 30.14
N TRP A 117 -8.65 8.75 29.53
CA TRP A 117 -9.62 8.14 28.61
C TRP A 117 -10.27 6.87 29.20
N ASP A 118 -11.40 6.45 28.62
CA ASP A 118 -12.27 5.40 29.16
C ASP A 118 -12.15 4.10 28.34
N GLU A 119 -11.66 3.01 28.96
CA GLU A 119 -11.57 1.68 28.32
C GLU A 119 -12.92 1.15 27.82
N ARG A 120 -14.03 1.55 28.46
CA ARG A 120 -15.39 1.10 28.09
C ARG A 120 -15.89 1.74 26.79
N VAL A 121 -15.24 2.80 26.32
CA VAL A 121 -15.46 3.40 25.00
C VAL A 121 -14.09 3.49 24.32
N PRO A 122 -13.60 2.40 23.69
CA PRO A 122 -12.21 2.28 23.26
C PRO A 122 -11.71 3.42 22.37
N ALA A 123 -12.58 3.97 21.52
CA ALA A 123 -12.29 5.12 20.66
C ALA A 123 -11.83 6.37 21.43
N THR A 124 -12.13 6.49 22.73
CA THR A 124 -11.64 7.59 23.55
C THR A 124 -10.11 7.58 23.73
N SER A 125 -9.44 6.45 23.48
CA SER A 125 -7.98 6.39 23.39
C SER A 125 -7.42 7.23 22.23
N ASN A 126 -8.00 7.14 21.03
CA ASN A 126 -7.62 7.96 19.88
C ASN A 126 -8.03 9.44 20.05
N VAL A 127 -9.17 9.69 20.72
CA VAL A 127 -9.54 11.06 21.14
C VAL A 127 -8.47 11.62 22.08
N ALA A 128 -7.96 10.83 23.04
CA ALA A 128 -6.88 11.25 23.91
C ALA A 128 -5.58 11.55 23.15
N SER A 129 -5.16 10.72 22.19
CA SER A 129 -4.00 11.02 21.32
C SER A 129 -4.15 12.34 20.58
N THR A 130 -5.35 12.63 20.05
CA THR A 130 -5.61 13.91 19.38
C THR A 130 -5.49 15.09 20.35
N ILE A 131 -6.04 14.95 21.56
CA ILE A 131 -5.94 15.98 22.61
C ILE A 131 -4.50 16.14 23.09
N ALA A 132 -3.73 15.05 23.20
CA ALA A 132 -2.32 15.09 23.54
C ALA A 132 -1.54 15.98 22.58
N GLY A 133 -1.79 15.82 21.28
CA GLY A 133 -1.25 16.68 20.24
C GLY A 133 -1.68 18.15 20.40
N ALA A 134 -2.98 18.41 20.49
CA ALA A 134 -3.52 19.77 20.56
C ALA A 134 -3.06 20.54 21.80
N ASP A 135 -3.09 19.89 22.96
CA ASP A 135 -2.99 20.56 24.26
C ASP A 135 -1.66 20.30 24.98
N GLY A 136 -0.86 19.33 24.52
CA GLY A 136 0.40 18.94 25.16
C GLY A 136 0.17 18.14 26.45
N LEU A 137 -0.73 17.15 26.37
CA LEU A 137 -1.14 16.30 27.50
C LEU A 137 -0.68 14.86 27.30
N LEU A 138 -0.33 14.18 28.38
CA LEU A 138 0.03 12.77 28.36
C LEU A 138 -1.22 11.89 28.37
N CYS A 139 -1.23 10.85 27.54
CA CYS A 139 -2.36 9.92 27.47
C CYS A 139 -2.31 8.90 28.62
N LEU A 140 -3.40 8.80 29.37
CA LEU A 140 -3.57 7.79 30.43
C LEU A 140 -4.92 7.10 30.32
N ARG A 141 -4.95 5.76 30.37
CA ARG A 141 -6.20 5.03 30.58
C ARG A 141 -6.67 5.29 32.00
N TYR A 142 -7.94 5.65 32.18
CA TYR A 142 -8.51 5.75 33.51
C TYR A 142 -8.58 4.36 34.15
N ASP A 143 -7.89 4.20 35.28
CA ASP A 143 -7.90 2.97 36.08
C ASP A 143 -7.61 3.33 37.54
N ASP A 144 -8.64 3.32 38.38
CA ASP A 144 -8.51 3.68 39.80
C ASP A 144 -8.03 2.51 40.67
N ALA A 145 -7.71 1.35 40.08
CA ALA A 145 -7.16 0.23 40.81
C ALA A 145 -5.79 0.59 41.44
N PRO A 146 -5.52 0.16 42.69
CA PRO A 146 -4.23 0.38 43.32
C PRO A 146 -3.08 -0.18 42.48
N GLY A 147 -2.09 0.66 42.16
CA GLY A 147 -0.91 0.26 41.40
C GLY A 147 -1.05 0.35 39.88
N SER A 148 -2.23 0.70 39.35
CA SER A 148 -2.39 1.03 37.93
C SER A 148 -1.45 2.18 37.53
N LEU A 149 -1.09 2.27 36.25
CA LEU A 149 -0.26 3.38 35.76
C LEU A 149 -0.91 4.75 36.03
N TYR A 150 -2.23 4.84 35.86
CA TYR A 150 -3.00 6.04 36.19
C TYR A 150 -2.85 6.43 37.65
N GLN A 151 -3.05 5.50 38.59
CA GLN A 151 -2.95 5.77 40.02
C GLN A 151 -1.51 6.13 40.41
N ARG A 152 -0.51 5.43 39.86
CA ARG A 152 0.91 5.71 40.11
C ARG A 152 1.31 7.13 39.71
N LEU A 153 0.76 7.65 38.61
CA LEU A 153 1.13 8.96 38.08
C LEU A 153 0.27 10.11 38.60
N THR A 154 -0.99 9.87 38.97
CA THR A 154 -1.95 10.95 39.31
C THR A 154 -2.24 11.07 40.80
N ALA A 155 -1.91 10.07 41.62
CA ALA A 155 -2.19 10.12 43.06
C ALA A 155 -1.20 11.02 43.82
N GLY A 156 -1.71 11.68 44.88
CA GLY A 156 -0.90 12.51 45.78
C GLY A 156 -0.96 14.01 45.47
N GLU A 157 -0.33 14.83 46.31
CA GLU A 157 -0.30 16.30 46.14
C GLU A 157 0.55 16.75 44.94
N ASP A 158 1.59 15.97 44.61
CA ASP A 158 2.49 16.21 43.47
C ASP A 158 2.14 15.34 42.24
N GLY A 159 0.95 14.72 42.24
CA GLY A 159 0.48 13.88 41.13
C GLY A 159 0.30 14.68 39.84
N LEU A 160 0.49 14.02 38.69
CA LEU A 160 0.28 14.60 37.38
C LEU A 160 -1.18 15.07 37.24
N PRO A 161 -1.44 16.38 36.99
CA PRO A 161 -2.81 16.87 36.92
C PRO A 161 -3.53 16.33 35.68
N VAL A 162 -4.69 15.71 35.88
CA VAL A 162 -5.60 15.33 34.80
C VAL A 162 -6.41 16.56 34.39
N LEU A 163 -6.08 17.13 33.23
CA LEU A 163 -6.68 18.36 32.72
C LEU A 163 -7.89 18.12 31.82
N VAL A 164 -7.96 16.93 31.21
CA VAL A 164 -9.12 16.47 30.45
C VAL A 164 -9.50 15.06 30.93
N LEU A 165 -10.77 14.89 31.28
CA LEU A 165 -11.34 13.61 31.68
C LEU A 165 -12.45 13.24 30.69
N LEU A 166 -12.27 12.15 29.93
CA LEU A 166 -13.25 11.63 28.98
C LEU A 166 -14.27 10.69 29.65
N LEU A 167 -14.54 10.94 30.93
CA LEU A 167 -15.54 10.28 31.76
C LEU A 167 -16.45 11.36 32.34
N SER A 168 -17.68 10.97 32.71
CA SER A 168 -18.53 11.83 33.51
C SER A 168 -17.94 12.07 34.92
N GLU A 169 -18.42 13.11 35.63
CA GLU A 169 -17.99 13.37 37.02
C GLU A 169 -18.23 12.18 37.97
N GLY A 170 -19.19 11.30 37.65
CA GLY A 170 -19.51 10.10 38.42
C GLY A 170 -18.69 8.87 38.05
N GLY A 171 -17.80 8.96 37.06
CA GLY A 171 -17.01 7.83 36.56
C GLY A 171 -17.76 6.93 35.55
N ASP A 172 -18.97 7.29 35.14
CA ASP A 172 -19.68 6.63 34.04
C ASP A 172 -19.15 7.10 32.67
N PRO A 173 -19.31 6.31 31.59
CA PRO A 173 -18.91 6.72 30.24
C PRO A 173 -19.50 8.07 29.84
N LEU A 174 -18.65 8.98 29.37
CA LEU A 174 -19.07 10.30 28.89
C LEU A 174 -19.92 10.18 27.61
N PHE A 175 -19.52 9.28 26.72
CA PHE A 175 -20.21 9.00 25.47
C PHE A 175 -21.08 7.75 25.63
N THR A 176 -22.37 7.88 25.33
CA THR A 176 -23.35 6.80 25.57
C THR A 176 -24.13 6.38 24.34
N GLY A 177 -23.91 7.04 23.19
CA GLY A 177 -24.69 6.83 21.97
C GLY A 177 -26.16 7.26 22.11
N LYS A 178 -26.46 8.15 23.07
CA LYS A 178 -27.84 8.60 23.36
C LYS A 178 -27.92 10.09 23.63
N GLY A 179 -29.07 10.68 23.31
CA GLY A 179 -29.37 12.08 23.62
C GLY A 179 -28.62 13.05 22.71
N THR A 180 -27.69 13.80 23.29
CA THR A 180 -26.91 14.85 22.63
C THR A 180 -25.43 14.58 22.90
N VAL A 181 -24.58 14.75 21.88
CA VAL A 181 -23.13 14.62 22.04
C VAL A 181 -22.67 15.60 23.14
N PRO A 182 -21.97 15.12 24.18
CA PRO A 182 -21.69 15.90 25.40
C PRO A 182 -21.12 17.29 25.14
N GLY A 183 -21.67 18.33 25.77
CA GLY A 183 -21.15 19.69 25.61
C GLY A 183 -21.39 20.35 24.25
N THR A 184 -22.17 19.72 23.36
CA THR A 184 -22.51 20.26 22.03
C THR A 184 -24.04 20.41 21.86
N ALA A 185 -24.46 20.93 20.69
CA ALA A 185 -25.86 20.91 20.26
C ALA A 185 -26.19 19.73 19.32
N LEU A 186 -25.21 18.88 18.99
CA LEU A 186 -25.39 17.78 18.05
C LEU A 186 -26.20 16.65 18.70
N PRO A 187 -27.30 16.18 18.09
CA PRO A 187 -27.92 14.92 18.48
C PRO A 187 -26.89 13.79 18.43
N SER A 188 -27.01 12.84 19.35
CA SER A 188 -26.20 11.63 19.29
C SER A 188 -26.40 10.90 17.97
N SER A 189 -25.33 10.32 17.46
CA SER A 189 -25.29 9.46 16.28
C SER A 189 -25.96 8.10 16.50
N GLY A 190 -26.26 7.74 17.76
CA GLY A 190 -26.66 6.38 18.14
C GLY A 190 -25.48 5.46 18.47
N SER A 191 -24.25 5.98 18.43
CA SER A 191 -22.99 5.25 18.67
C SER A 191 -22.13 6.03 19.67
N ALA A 192 -21.68 5.38 20.74
CA ALA A 192 -20.79 6.01 21.72
C ALA A 192 -19.42 6.34 21.09
N LYS A 193 -18.94 5.44 20.23
CA LYS A 193 -17.72 5.60 19.43
C LYS A 193 -17.79 6.82 18.52
N CYS A 194 -18.84 6.90 17.69
CA CYS A 194 -18.98 8.00 16.75
C CYS A 194 -19.26 9.34 17.45
N ASP A 195 -20.01 9.33 18.56
CA ASP A 195 -20.21 10.52 19.39
C ASP A 195 -18.89 11.09 19.94
N ALA A 196 -17.93 10.23 20.29
CA ALA A 196 -16.61 10.65 20.76
C ALA A 196 -15.82 11.38 19.65
N TYR A 197 -15.91 10.90 18.40
CA TYR A 197 -15.28 11.59 17.26
C TYR A 197 -16.03 12.86 16.83
N LEU A 198 -17.37 12.88 16.87
CA LEU A 198 -18.15 14.09 16.60
C LEU A 198 -17.90 15.16 17.66
N TRP A 199 -17.71 14.77 18.91
CA TRP A 199 -17.25 15.65 19.98
C TRP A 199 -15.89 16.27 19.65
N LEU A 200 -14.94 15.44 19.20
CA LEU A 200 -13.62 15.91 18.78
C LEU A 200 -13.71 16.89 17.62
N VAL A 201 -14.60 16.65 16.65
CA VAL A 201 -14.86 17.58 15.54
C VAL A 201 -15.34 18.95 16.05
N GLU A 202 -16.33 18.99 16.93
CA GLU A 202 -16.91 20.27 17.41
C GLU A 202 -15.99 21.03 18.37
N HIS A 203 -15.20 20.31 19.19
CA HIS A 203 -14.37 20.94 20.21
C HIS A 203 -12.93 21.24 19.77
N TYR A 204 -12.41 20.55 18.74
CA TYR A 204 -11.03 20.66 18.31
C TYR A 204 -10.87 20.96 16.82
N LEU A 205 -11.48 20.19 15.92
CA LEU A 205 -11.26 20.37 14.48
C LEU A 205 -11.92 21.66 13.96
N ARG A 206 -13.24 21.81 14.15
CA ARG A 206 -14.01 22.97 13.67
C ARG A 206 -13.53 24.30 14.26
N PRO A 207 -13.13 24.39 15.54
CA PRO A 207 -12.55 25.62 16.10
C PRO A 207 -11.11 25.92 15.63
N GLY A 208 -10.48 25.06 14.82
CA GLY A 208 -9.12 25.25 14.30
C GLY A 208 -8.02 24.98 15.32
N ARG A 209 -8.25 24.05 16.27
CA ARG A 209 -7.24 23.65 17.27
C ARG A 209 -6.35 22.50 16.82
N LEU A 210 -6.64 21.90 15.66
CA LEU A 210 -5.88 20.80 15.06
C LEU A 210 -5.28 21.25 13.73
N THR A 211 -4.24 20.54 13.29
CA THR A 211 -3.76 20.60 11.91
C THR A 211 -4.71 19.78 11.03
N PRO A 212 -5.55 20.41 10.18
CA PRO A 212 -6.62 19.70 9.47
C PRO A 212 -6.10 18.76 8.37
N THR A 213 -4.87 18.94 7.91
CA THR A 213 -4.25 18.17 6.82
C THR A 213 -3.41 16.99 7.31
N THR A 214 -3.44 16.65 8.59
CA THR A 214 -2.71 15.51 9.16
C THR A 214 -3.64 14.66 10.01
N MET A 215 -3.82 13.41 9.60
CA MET A 215 -4.65 12.44 10.30
C MET A 215 -3.96 11.09 10.42
N GLY A 216 -4.38 10.29 11.40
CA GLY A 216 -3.96 8.90 11.61
C GLY A 216 -5.16 7.96 11.68
N TYR A 217 -5.21 6.94 10.82
CA TYR A 217 -6.15 5.82 10.95
C TYR A 217 -5.44 4.66 11.66
N TYR A 218 -5.62 4.58 12.97
CA TYR A 218 -4.92 3.61 13.81
C TYR A 218 -5.85 2.96 14.82
N LEU A 219 -5.58 1.68 15.11
CA LEU A 219 -6.37 0.85 16.00
C LEU A 219 -6.49 1.49 17.39
N ASP A 220 -7.71 1.62 17.89
CA ASP A 220 -8.00 2.10 19.24
C ASP A 220 -7.83 1.00 20.31
N ALA A 221 -8.16 1.32 21.56
CA ALA A 221 -8.03 0.42 22.71
C ALA A 221 -8.84 -0.89 22.61
N HIS A 222 -9.64 -1.09 21.56
CA HIS A 222 -10.29 -2.38 21.30
C HIS A 222 -9.24 -3.49 21.09
N TRP A 223 -7.99 -3.13 20.77
CA TRP A 223 -6.86 -4.05 20.80
C TRP A 223 -6.72 -4.81 22.13
N LEU A 224 -7.13 -4.24 23.27
CA LEU A 224 -7.11 -4.94 24.56
C LEU A 224 -8.01 -6.18 24.59
N GLU A 225 -9.00 -6.28 23.70
CA GLU A 225 -9.86 -7.45 23.51
C GLU A 225 -9.35 -8.37 22.40
N SER A 226 -8.71 -7.80 21.38
CA SER A 226 -8.28 -8.47 20.15
C SER A 226 -6.77 -8.71 20.05
N CYS A 227 -6.00 -8.55 21.14
CA CYS A 227 -4.52 -8.52 21.09
C CYS A 227 -3.91 -9.81 20.53
N MET A 228 -4.63 -10.93 20.63
CA MET A 228 -4.20 -12.24 20.14
C MET A 228 -4.43 -12.44 18.64
N ALA A 229 -5.03 -11.47 17.93
CA ALA A 229 -5.28 -11.55 16.50
C ALA A 229 -4.03 -11.36 15.64
N GLY A 230 -2.94 -10.83 16.20
CA GLY A 230 -1.69 -10.59 15.48
C GLY A 230 -0.53 -10.25 16.40
N SER A 231 0.62 -9.92 15.80
CA SER A 231 1.80 -9.48 16.56
C SER A 231 1.49 -8.24 17.39
N PRO A 232 2.05 -8.09 18.61
CA PRO A 232 1.76 -6.93 19.46
C PRO A 232 2.13 -5.59 18.83
N VAL A 233 3.19 -5.52 18.00
CA VAL A 233 3.56 -4.26 17.31
C VAL A 233 2.48 -3.73 16.38
N ASN A 234 1.57 -4.59 15.91
CA ASN A 234 0.56 -4.24 14.92
C ASN A 234 -0.60 -3.41 15.49
N HIS A 235 -0.62 -3.07 16.79
CA HIS A 235 -1.56 -2.09 17.34
C HIS A 235 -1.28 -0.66 16.86
N THR A 236 -0.07 -0.38 16.35
CA THR A 236 0.32 0.90 15.73
C THR A 236 0.26 2.16 16.61
N LEU A 237 0.18 2.04 17.95
CA LEU A 237 0.32 3.19 18.85
C LEU A 237 1.62 3.96 18.59
N THR A 238 2.75 3.28 18.31
CA THR A 238 4.02 3.96 18.04
C THR A 238 3.98 4.88 16.84
N ASN A 239 3.08 4.64 15.88
CA ASN A 239 2.92 5.49 14.70
C ASN A 239 2.25 6.83 15.03
N GLN A 240 1.53 6.90 16.16
CA GLN A 240 0.78 8.09 16.56
C GLN A 240 1.70 9.23 16.99
N ASP A 241 2.98 8.96 17.30
CA ASP A 241 3.94 9.97 17.73
C ASP A 241 4.03 11.15 16.74
N TYR A 242 4.04 10.86 15.43
CA TYR A 242 4.05 11.85 14.36
C TYR A 242 2.74 12.67 14.31
N ILE A 243 1.59 12.01 14.43
CA ILE A 243 0.28 12.70 14.42
C ILE A 243 0.16 13.63 15.62
N ILE A 244 0.60 13.18 16.80
CA ILE A 244 0.67 13.96 18.04
C ILE A 244 1.63 15.14 17.88
N ALA A 245 2.81 14.93 17.29
CA ALA A 245 3.78 15.99 17.04
C ALA A 245 3.21 17.09 16.14
N LYS A 246 2.47 16.70 15.09
CA LYS A 246 1.80 17.63 14.17
C LYS A 246 0.50 18.24 14.70
N GLY A 247 -0.01 17.79 15.84
CA GLY A 247 -1.32 18.21 16.35
C GLY A 247 -2.46 17.79 15.42
N GLY A 248 -2.32 16.63 14.77
CA GLY A 248 -3.32 16.04 13.88
C GLY A 248 -4.39 15.24 14.61
N LEU A 249 -5.31 14.65 13.85
CA LEU A 249 -6.45 13.87 14.35
C LEU A 249 -6.21 12.37 14.21
N VAL A 250 -6.44 11.58 15.26
CA VAL A 250 -6.39 10.11 15.21
C VAL A 250 -7.82 9.55 15.24
N PHE A 251 -8.13 8.58 14.39
CA PHE A 251 -9.42 7.91 14.33
C PHE A 251 -9.31 6.42 14.00
N ASP A 252 -10.43 5.73 14.22
CA ASP A 252 -10.63 4.31 13.92
C ASP A 252 -12.11 4.09 13.59
N LEU A 253 -12.43 3.99 12.30
CA LEU A 253 -13.81 4.02 11.79
C LEU A 253 -13.94 3.08 10.60
N GLY A 254 -14.93 2.18 10.64
CA GLY A 254 -15.30 1.32 9.52
C GLY A 254 -15.81 2.13 8.31
N VAL A 255 -15.55 1.60 7.11
CA VAL A 255 -15.85 2.29 5.83
C VAL A 255 -17.13 1.83 5.16
N TRP A 256 -17.70 0.71 5.62
CA TRP A 256 -18.88 0.08 5.04
C TRP A 256 -20.18 0.66 5.61
N GLU A 257 -21.18 0.83 4.74
CA GLU A 257 -22.51 1.31 5.14
C GLU A 257 -23.52 0.21 5.43
N ASP A 258 -23.22 -1.03 5.03
CA ASP A 258 -24.13 -2.17 5.02
C ASP A 258 -23.92 -3.15 6.20
N GLU A 259 -22.90 -2.92 7.04
CA GLU A 259 -22.62 -3.69 8.24
C GLU A 259 -22.35 -2.81 9.47
N THR A 260 -22.46 -3.40 10.66
CA THR A 260 -22.01 -2.78 11.91
C THR A 260 -20.64 -3.34 12.29
N PRO A 261 -19.78 -2.54 12.94
CA PRO A 261 -18.47 -3.01 13.31
C PRO A 261 -18.47 -3.85 14.59
N VAL A 262 -17.43 -4.66 14.77
CA VAL A 262 -17.24 -5.54 15.93
C VAL A 262 -17.09 -4.78 17.26
N ASP A 263 -16.60 -3.54 17.22
CA ASP A 263 -16.29 -2.71 18.39
C ASP A 263 -17.44 -1.80 18.84
N ASP A 264 -18.53 -1.72 18.06
CA ASP A 264 -19.77 -1.03 18.41
C ASP A 264 -20.95 -1.65 17.62
N PRO A 265 -21.32 -2.92 17.92
CA PRO A 265 -22.21 -3.71 17.08
C PRO A 265 -23.67 -3.23 17.10
N ASP A 266 -24.05 -2.44 18.11
CA ASP A 266 -25.40 -1.91 18.31
C ASP A 266 -25.61 -0.57 17.60
N GLN A 267 -24.58 0.00 16.95
CA GLN A 267 -24.72 1.27 16.23
C GLN A 267 -25.71 1.16 15.05
N PRO A 268 -26.36 2.26 14.64
CA PRO A 268 -27.07 2.29 13.37
C PRO A 268 -26.13 2.02 12.18
N LEU A 269 -26.61 1.30 11.15
CA LEU A 269 -25.80 0.97 9.96
C LEU A 269 -25.15 2.21 9.31
N GLY A 270 -23.88 2.07 8.95
CA GLY A 270 -23.06 3.09 8.30
C GLY A 270 -22.75 4.32 9.14
N THR A 271 -22.87 4.26 10.48
CA THR A 271 -22.57 5.41 11.34
C THR A 271 -21.08 5.74 11.35
N ASP A 272 -20.20 4.74 11.38
CA ASP A 272 -18.75 4.94 11.23
C ASP A 272 -18.40 5.67 9.91
N ALA A 273 -18.86 5.18 8.76
CA ALA A 273 -18.57 5.78 7.45
C ALA A 273 -19.10 7.22 7.32
N ARG A 274 -20.29 7.51 7.88
CA ARG A 274 -20.82 8.89 7.94
C ARG A 274 -19.96 9.80 8.83
N THR A 275 -19.46 9.27 9.95
CA THR A 275 -18.59 10.01 10.86
C THR A 275 -17.24 10.32 10.19
N LEU A 276 -16.65 9.34 9.49
CA LEU A 276 -15.42 9.54 8.71
C LEU A 276 -15.60 10.65 7.66
N ARG A 277 -16.68 10.60 6.87
CA ARG A 277 -17.01 11.66 5.91
C ARG A 277 -17.19 13.04 6.57
N THR A 278 -17.70 13.09 7.80
CA THR A 278 -17.86 14.34 8.55
C THR A 278 -16.51 14.92 8.96
N ILE A 279 -15.58 14.08 9.43
CA ILE A 279 -14.20 14.47 9.76
C ILE A 279 -13.50 15.01 8.50
N LEU A 280 -13.51 14.23 7.41
CA LEU A 280 -12.85 14.59 6.15
C LEU A 280 -13.44 15.87 5.54
N ARG A 281 -14.76 16.02 5.53
CA ARG A 281 -15.42 17.25 5.07
C ARG A 281 -15.00 18.46 5.90
N THR A 282 -15.01 18.34 7.22
CA THR A 282 -14.64 19.46 8.11
C THR A 282 -13.18 19.87 7.91
N ALA A 283 -12.28 18.90 7.71
CA ALA A 283 -10.89 19.16 7.40
C ALA A 283 -10.69 19.82 6.02
N TRP A 284 -11.41 19.34 5.00
CA TRP A 284 -11.42 19.94 3.66
C TRP A 284 -11.90 21.41 3.72
N GLU A 285 -12.98 21.68 4.46
CA GLU A 285 -13.53 23.02 4.67
C GLU A 285 -12.53 23.94 5.38
N ALA A 286 -11.76 23.42 6.34
CA ALA A 286 -10.76 24.18 7.09
C ALA A 286 -9.59 24.69 6.21
N VAL A 287 -9.36 24.07 5.05
CA VAL A 287 -8.34 24.48 4.08
C VAL A 287 -8.92 24.95 2.73
N ASP A 288 -10.24 25.16 2.66
CA ASP A 288 -10.95 25.58 1.45
C ASP A 288 -10.63 24.71 0.22
N GLY A 289 -10.42 23.41 0.45
CA GLY A 289 -10.03 22.44 -0.56
C GLY A 289 -8.68 22.69 -1.25
N GLN A 290 -7.84 23.59 -0.75
CA GLN A 290 -6.61 24.03 -1.44
C GLN A 290 -5.41 23.09 -1.24
N ALA A 291 -5.49 22.17 -0.27
CA ALA A 291 -4.41 21.26 0.11
C ALA A 291 -4.90 19.81 0.14
N MET A 292 -3.95 18.89 -0.03
CA MET A 292 -4.18 17.47 0.23
C MET A 292 -4.13 17.19 1.74
N ILE A 293 -4.96 16.25 2.20
CA ILE A 293 -5.01 15.75 3.56
C ILE A 293 -4.20 14.45 3.60
N HIS A 294 -3.13 14.45 4.39
CA HIS A 294 -2.32 13.27 4.63
C HIS A 294 -2.98 12.42 5.72
N VAL A 295 -3.33 11.18 5.40
CA VAL A 295 -3.83 10.21 6.37
C VAL A 295 -2.85 9.05 6.49
N ALA A 296 -2.08 9.02 7.56
CA ALA A 296 -1.20 7.90 7.85
C ALA A 296 -1.97 6.76 8.52
N GLY A 297 -1.56 5.52 8.32
CA GLY A 297 -2.26 4.37 8.85
C GLY A 297 -3.22 3.73 7.86
N PHE A 298 -3.96 2.74 8.33
CA PHE A 298 -4.69 1.84 7.45
C PHE A 298 -5.81 1.08 8.17
N THR A 299 -6.70 0.45 7.39
CA THR A 299 -7.72 -0.46 7.96
C THR A 299 -7.03 -1.58 8.75
N PRO A 300 -7.45 -1.82 10.02
CA PRO A 300 -6.83 -2.83 10.86
C PRO A 300 -7.35 -4.24 10.51
N TRP A 301 -6.98 -4.77 9.34
CA TRP A 301 -7.55 -6.00 8.73
C TRP A 301 -7.76 -7.15 9.71
N ALA A 302 -6.74 -7.53 10.50
CA ALA A 302 -6.83 -8.66 11.40
C ALA A 302 -7.68 -8.42 12.65
N TYR A 303 -7.98 -7.16 12.96
CA TYR A 303 -8.60 -6.75 14.22
C TYR A 303 -10.06 -6.33 14.03
N LYS A 304 -10.37 -5.50 13.01
CA LYS A 304 -11.71 -4.94 12.78
C LYS A 304 -12.06 -4.77 11.30
N TYR A 305 -13.35 -4.73 11.01
CA TYR A 305 -13.98 -4.30 9.74
C TYR A 305 -13.75 -5.18 8.51
N THR A 306 -13.24 -6.40 8.69
CA THR A 306 -13.07 -7.35 7.59
C THR A 306 -13.59 -8.74 7.94
N ASP A 307 -13.68 -9.60 6.94
CA ASP A 307 -13.97 -11.02 7.06
C ASP A 307 -12.81 -11.85 7.64
N PHE A 308 -11.70 -11.23 8.04
CA PHE A 308 -10.57 -11.94 8.62
C PHE A 308 -10.97 -12.67 9.90
N GLN A 309 -10.59 -13.95 9.97
CA GLN A 309 -10.91 -14.81 11.10
C GLN A 309 -9.80 -15.83 11.37
N ILE A 310 -9.50 -16.02 12.65
CA ILE A 310 -8.67 -17.09 13.20
C ILE A 310 -9.44 -17.77 14.35
N ASP A 311 -8.94 -18.89 14.87
CA ASP A 311 -9.60 -19.61 15.98
C ASP A 311 -9.81 -18.74 17.23
N ALA A 312 -8.90 -17.81 17.48
CA ALA A 312 -8.93 -16.94 18.66
C ALA A 312 -9.71 -15.63 18.47
N TRP A 313 -10.02 -15.23 17.24
CA TRP A 313 -10.56 -13.89 16.94
C TRP A 313 -11.27 -13.81 15.58
N SER A 314 -12.29 -12.95 15.49
CA SER A 314 -12.92 -12.54 14.24
C SER A 314 -12.94 -11.02 14.16
N ALA A 315 -12.51 -10.46 13.02
CA ALA A 315 -12.56 -9.02 12.75
C ALA A 315 -14.00 -8.50 12.52
N GLY A 316 -14.98 -9.41 12.47
CA GLY A 316 -16.42 -9.14 12.57
C GLY A 316 -17.09 -8.50 11.36
N GLY A 317 -16.37 -8.27 10.26
CA GLY A 317 -16.93 -7.79 8.99
C GLY A 317 -17.30 -8.94 8.03
N THR A 318 -17.93 -8.58 6.93
CA THR A 318 -18.31 -9.49 5.84
C THR A 318 -17.53 -9.25 4.55
N HIS A 319 -16.80 -8.13 4.47
CA HIS A 319 -16.00 -7.73 3.32
C HIS A 319 -14.53 -8.10 3.50
N GLY A 320 -13.86 -8.46 2.40
CA GLY A 320 -12.43 -8.78 2.41
C GLY A 320 -11.53 -7.59 2.74
N GLY A 321 -10.27 -7.87 3.10
CA GLY A 321 -9.27 -6.84 3.40
C GLY A 321 -9.03 -5.85 2.24
N VAL A 322 -8.72 -6.35 1.05
CA VAL A 322 -8.49 -5.51 -0.16
C VAL A 322 -9.74 -4.73 -0.59
N PRO A 323 -10.95 -5.33 -0.63
CA PRO A 323 -12.18 -4.55 -0.80
C PRO A 323 -12.33 -3.40 0.21
N THR A 324 -12.01 -3.64 1.48
CA THR A 324 -12.11 -2.63 2.54
C THR A 324 -11.07 -1.51 2.36
N GLU A 325 -9.85 -1.84 1.94
CA GLU A 325 -8.83 -0.88 1.49
C GLU A 325 -9.36 -0.02 0.33
N TRP A 326 -9.90 -0.62 -0.72
CA TRP A 326 -10.38 0.13 -1.89
C TRP A 326 -11.56 1.02 -1.55
N LYS A 327 -12.46 0.57 -0.67
CA LYS A 327 -13.55 1.40 -0.16
C LYS A 327 -13.03 2.59 0.64
N TYR A 328 -11.95 2.40 1.39
CA TYR A 328 -11.29 3.48 2.11
C TYR A 328 -10.64 4.50 1.17
N ALA A 329 -9.86 4.05 0.18
CA ALA A 329 -9.27 4.89 -0.85
C ALA A 329 -10.33 5.68 -1.62
N GLU A 330 -11.44 5.03 -1.97
CA GLU A 330 -12.60 5.62 -2.63
C GLU A 330 -13.17 6.81 -1.83
N ILE A 331 -13.34 6.65 -0.51
CA ILE A 331 -13.82 7.71 0.36
C ILE A 331 -12.78 8.85 0.43
N LEU A 332 -11.52 8.56 0.77
CA LEU A 332 -10.47 9.57 0.91
C LEU A 332 -10.32 10.43 -0.34
N SER A 333 -10.30 9.78 -1.50
CA SER A 333 -10.12 10.42 -2.80
C SER A 333 -11.18 11.48 -3.07
N CYS A 334 -12.39 11.35 -2.50
CA CYS A 334 -13.47 12.34 -2.65
C CYS A 334 -13.30 13.59 -1.78
N PHE A 335 -12.32 13.63 -0.88
CA PHE A 335 -12.09 14.75 0.06
C PHE A 335 -10.69 15.35 -0.04
N ASN A 336 -9.99 15.16 -1.17
CA ASN A 336 -8.58 15.54 -1.34
C ASN A 336 -7.68 14.89 -0.28
N ALA A 337 -7.97 13.63 0.09
CA ALA A 337 -7.15 12.89 1.04
C ALA A 337 -6.45 11.72 0.33
N TYR A 338 -5.26 11.37 0.83
CA TYR A 338 -4.51 10.19 0.42
C TYR A 338 -4.04 9.43 1.65
N MET A 339 -3.81 8.13 1.49
CA MET A 339 -3.24 7.29 2.53
C MET A 339 -1.72 7.14 2.39
N ASP A 340 -1.06 7.14 3.54
CA ASP A 340 0.26 6.57 3.80
C ASP A 340 0.01 5.24 4.53
N ALA A 341 -0.04 4.17 3.75
CA ALA A 341 -0.85 2.99 4.01
C ALA A 341 -0.15 1.97 4.91
N ASP A 342 -0.03 2.25 6.21
CA ASP A 342 0.59 1.31 7.17
C ASP A 342 -0.26 0.03 7.36
N ALA A 343 -0.27 -0.86 6.37
CA ALA A 343 -1.08 -2.08 6.33
C ALA A 343 -0.43 -3.24 7.09
N LEU A 344 -1.26 -4.20 7.51
CA LEU A 344 -0.93 -5.23 8.48
C LEU A 344 0.38 -6.00 8.16
N GLY A 345 1.19 -6.25 9.19
CA GLY A 345 2.39 -7.09 9.13
C GLY A 345 3.68 -6.28 9.15
N LEU A 346 3.70 -5.13 8.47
CA LEU A 346 4.78 -4.14 8.50
C LEU A 346 4.28 -2.74 8.90
N ASN A 347 3.07 -2.67 9.48
CA ASN A 347 2.41 -1.42 9.83
C ASN A 347 3.06 -0.65 10.97
N ALA A 348 3.87 -1.28 11.82
CA ALA A 348 4.50 -0.58 12.94
C ALA A 348 5.65 0.33 12.47
N MET A 349 5.64 1.58 12.91
CA MET A 349 6.76 2.51 12.81
C MET A 349 6.94 3.21 14.14
N ALA A 350 8.18 3.25 14.63
CA ALA A 350 8.55 4.10 15.75
C ALA A 350 9.30 5.34 15.23
N ASN A 351 9.36 6.38 16.06
CA ASN A 351 10.26 7.52 15.86
C ASN A 351 9.95 8.42 14.64
N ALA A 352 8.76 8.36 14.04
CA ALA A 352 8.42 9.23 12.91
C ALA A 352 8.44 10.72 13.33
N SER A 353 8.05 11.03 14.56
CA SER A 353 8.19 12.37 15.15
C SER A 353 9.64 12.81 15.34
N PHE A 354 10.57 11.88 15.51
CA PHE A 354 12.00 12.16 15.59
C PHE A 354 12.57 12.36 14.18
N PHE A 355 12.30 11.42 13.28
CA PHE A 355 12.82 11.44 11.91
C PHE A 355 12.38 12.66 11.11
N GLN A 356 11.19 13.23 11.36
CA GLN A 356 10.70 14.44 10.66
C GLN A 356 11.69 15.62 10.67
N HIS A 357 12.65 15.65 11.60
CA HIS A 357 13.65 16.70 11.74
C HIS A 357 14.92 16.47 10.91
N TYR A 358 15.01 15.35 10.19
CA TYR A 358 16.12 15.13 9.28
C TYR A 358 16.15 16.25 8.23
N PRO A 359 17.28 16.95 8.06
CA PRO A 359 17.37 18.09 7.16
C PRO A 359 17.43 17.59 5.71
N LEU A 360 16.27 17.53 5.05
CA LEU A 360 16.21 17.22 3.63
C LEU A 360 16.81 18.35 2.78
N ASP A 361 17.50 17.97 1.72
CA ASP A 361 17.92 18.89 0.66
C ASP A 361 16.72 19.33 -0.18
N ASP A 362 16.84 20.50 -0.83
CA ASP A 362 15.83 21.02 -1.75
C ASP A 362 15.65 20.13 -3.00
N HIS A 363 16.67 19.33 -3.34
CA HIS A 363 16.65 18.45 -4.50
C HIS A 363 17.56 17.22 -4.32
N TYR A 364 17.03 16.04 -4.66
CA TYR A 364 17.69 14.75 -4.65
C TYR A 364 17.71 14.19 -6.09
N PRO A 365 18.88 14.14 -6.74
CA PRO A 365 18.96 13.72 -8.13
C PRO A 365 18.58 12.24 -8.32
N GLN A 366 18.05 11.95 -9.50
CA GLN A 366 17.86 10.60 -10.02
C GLN A 366 19.09 10.18 -10.85
N ASN A 367 19.23 8.86 -11.09
CA ASN A 367 20.07 8.35 -12.16
C ASN A 367 19.72 9.00 -13.52
N PRO A 368 20.69 9.18 -14.43
CA PRO A 368 20.44 9.83 -15.71
C PRO A 368 19.32 9.13 -16.51
N LYS A 369 18.29 9.90 -16.84
CA LYS A 369 17.16 9.47 -17.69
C LYS A 369 17.66 9.05 -19.08
N PRO A 370 16.99 8.10 -19.76
CA PRO A 370 17.44 7.57 -21.05
C PRO A 370 17.49 8.66 -22.13
N THR A 371 18.54 8.58 -22.95
CA THR A 371 18.77 9.43 -24.13
C THR A 371 19.03 8.52 -25.32
N ARG A 372 18.89 9.02 -26.56
CA ARG A 372 19.24 8.21 -27.75
C ARG A 372 20.68 7.71 -27.68
N GLU A 373 21.60 8.55 -27.19
CA GLU A 373 23.00 8.23 -27.00
C GLU A 373 23.19 7.10 -25.97
N SER A 374 22.55 7.19 -24.80
CA SER A 374 22.69 6.15 -23.77
C SER A 374 22.04 4.83 -24.19
N LEU A 375 20.91 4.88 -24.90
CA LEU A 375 20.24 3.68 -25.42
C LEU A 375 21.03 3.01 -26.55
N THR A 376 21.67 3.79 -27.42
CA THR A 376 22.60 3.26 -28.45
C THR A 376 23.81 2.61 -27.79
N ALA A 377 24.40 3.24 -26.77
CA ALA A 377 25.53 2.68 -26.04
C ALA A 377 25.20 1.35 -25.33
N ARG A 378 23.94 1.19 -24.90
CA ARG A 378 23.40 -0.05 -24.30
C ARG A 378 22.99 -1.10 -25.34
N GLY A 379 23.05 -0.80 -26.63
CA GLY A 379 22.61 -1.69 -27.72
C GLY A 379 21.08 -1.89 -27.76
N ILE A 380 20.32 -0.97 -27.17
CA ILE A 380 18.86 -0.93 -27.24
C ILE A 380 18.41 -0.29 -28.57
N LEU A 381 19.17 0.69 -29.06
CA LEU A 381 19.03 1.23 -30.41
C LEU A 381 20.13 0.68 -31.33
N ASP A 382 19.78 0.42 -32.59
CA ASP A 382 20.72 0.05 -33.64
C ASP A 382 21.47 1.27 -34.22
N ALA A 383 22.34 1.04 -35.20
CA ALA A 383 23.14 2.09 -35.82
C ALA A 383 22.32 3.14 -36.60
N ASP A 384 21.09 2.80 -36.99
CA ASP A 384 20.13 3.71 -37.63
C ASP A 384 19.25 4.43 -36.60
N GLY A 385 19.43 4.15 -35.30
CA GLY A 385 18.64 4.70 -34.20
C GLY A 385 17.28 4.04 -34.01
N ARG A 386 17.04 2.87 -34.63
CA ARG A 386 15.81 2.08 -34.43
C ARG A 386 15.92 1.18 -33.22
N ILE A 387 14.80 0.92 -32.55
CA ILE A 387 14.74 -0.04 -31.44
C ILE A 387 15.10 -1.43 -31.94
N VAL A 388 16.04 -2.09 -31.28
CA VAL A 388 16.43 -3.47 -31.57
C VAL A 388 15.24 -4.39 -31.26
N PRO A 389 14.83 -5.30 -32.16
CA PRO A 389 13.70 -6.20 -31.91
C PRO A 389 14.00 -7.18 -30.77
N ARG A 390 13.51 -6.86 -29.56
CA ARG A 390 13.61 -7.66 -28.32
C ARG A 390 12.31 -7.58 -27.52
N HIS A 391 12.17 -8.47 -26.54
CA HIS A 391 11.16 -8.32 -25.49
C HIS A 391 11.74 -7.49 -24.35
N TYR A 392 11.36 -6.22 -24.27
CA TYR A 392 11.76 -5.34 -23.18
C TYR A 392 10.78 -5.46 -22.02
N PHE A 393 11.30 -5.62 -20.81
CA PHE A 393 10.44 -5.65 -19.64
C PHE A 393 11.04 -4.90 -18.47
N ALA A 394 10.18 -4.34 -17.62
CA ALA A 394 10.58 -3.63 -16.41
C ALA A 394 9.88 -4.19 -15.18
N HIS A 395 10.57 -4.08 -14.04
CA HIS A 395 10.01 -4.39 -12.73
C HIS A 395 9.54 -3.09 -12.05
N TYR A 396 8.25 -3.02 -11.76
CA TYR A 396 7.69 -2.12 -10.75
C TYR A 396 7.90 -2.77 -9.38
N VAL A 397 8.88 -2.26 -8.63
CA VAL A 397 9.21 -2.75 -7.29
C VAL A 397 8.28 -2.04 -6.31
N GLY A 398 7.13 -2.65 -6.10
CA GLY A 398 5.95 -2.05 -5.49
C GLY A 398 5.86 -2.18 -3.97
N ASP A 399 4.74 -1.65 -3.47
CA ASP A 399 4.32 -1.69 -2.07
C ASP A 399 5.25 -0.84 -1.18
N TYR A 400 5.60 0.35 -1.67
CA TYR A 400 6.27 1.43 -0.93
C TYR A 400 5.39 2.68 -0.88
N ASP A 401 4.11 2.45 -0.58
CA ASP A 401 3.04 3.41 -0.32
C ASP A 401 2.88 3.72 1.18
N ALA A 402 3.70 3.09 2.02
CA ALA A 402 3.69 3.22 3.48
C ALA A 402 5.08 3.55 4.06
N ALA A 403 5.16 4.57 4.91
CA ALA A 403 6.39 4.96 5.58
C ALA A 403 6.87 3.86 6.53
N ALA A 404 5.94 3.15 7.20
CA ALA A 404 6.29 2.02 8.05
C ALA A 404 6.92 0.86 7.27
N TRP A 405 6.40 0.56 6.08
CA TRP A 405 6.92 -0.51 5.23
C TRP A 405 8.32 -0.16 4.72
N LEU A 406 8.49 1.08 4.23
CA LEU A 406 9.81 1.59 3.83
C LEU A 406 10.80 1.54 5.00
N TYR A 407 10.42 2.04 6.17
CA TYR A 407 11.24 2.05 7.38
C TYR A 407 11.74 0.66 7.77
N GLN A 408 10.89 -0.37 7.68
CA GLN A 408 11.27 -1.75 8.02
C GLN A 408 12.01 -2.51 6.91
N GLN A 409 11.65 -2.29 5.63
CA GLN A 409 12.18 -3.09 4.53
C GLN A 409 13.50 -2.55 3.99
N LEU A 410 13.65 -1.23 3.94
CA LEU A 410 14.78 -0.55 3.32
C LEU A 410 16.16 -1.07 3.79
N PRO A 411 16.40 -1.38 5.08
CA PRO A 411 17.66 -1.97 5.52
C PRO A 411 18.01 -3.25 4.74
N SER A 412 17.08 -4.18 4.63
CA SER A 412 17.32 -5.46 3.96
C SER A 412 17.44 -5.32 2.44
N MET A 413 16.72 -4.37 1.86
CA MET A 413 16.78 -4.09 0.42
C MET A 413 18.12 -3.47 0.03
N TRP A 414 18.59 -2.47 0.79
CA TRP A 414 19.81 -1.75 0.44
C TRP A 414 21.09 -2.51 0.79
N THR A 415 21.04 -3.45 1.73
CA THR A 415 22.19 -4.32 2.05
C THR A 415 22.22 -5.62 1.26
N ASP A 416 21.28 -5.86 0.34
CA ASP A 416 21.28 -7.07 -0.48
C ASP A 416 22.54 -7.10 -1.37
N PRO A 417 23.32 -8.20 -1.36
CA PRO A 417 24.61 -8.27 -2.06
C PRO A 417 24.48 -8.29 -3.59
N ARG A 418 23.29 -8.56 -4.14
CA ARG A 418 23.03 -8.58 -5.58
C ARG A 418 22.37 -7.28 -6.07
N ARG A 419 22.17 -6.29 -5.19
CA ARG A 419 21.69 -4.98 -5.60
C ARG A 419 22.70 -4.33 -6.56
N GLY A 420 22.20 -3.80 -7.67
CA GLY A 420 23.05 -3.29 -8.77
C GLY A 420 23.30 -4.30 -9.90
N GLU A 421 22.80 -5.54 -9.83
CA GLU A 421 22.93 -6.52 -10.93
C GLU A 421 21.89 -6.34 -12.04
N THR A 422 20.71 -5.80 -11.73
CA THR A 422 19.61 -5.58 -12.69
C THR A 422 18.90 -4.26 -12.42
N PRO A 423 18.38 -3.55 -13.44
CA PRO A 423 17.63 -2.31 -13.23
C PRO A 423 16.33 -2.56 -12.47
N LEU A 424 16.14 -1.82 -11.37
CA LEU A 424 14.96 -1.86 -10.52
C LEU A 424 14.32 -0.48 -10.45
N SER A 425 13.00 -0.43 -10.65
CA SER A 425 12.23 0.80 -10.49
C SER A 425 11.51 0.77 -9.14
N TRP A 426 12.17 1.33 -8.12
CA TRP A 426 11.67 1.46 -6.75
C TRP A 426 10.50 2.43 -6.69
N ALA A 427 9.32 1.93 -6.33
CA ALA A 427 8.07 2.68 -6.32
C ALA A 427 7.85 3.47 -5.01
N PHE A 428 8.87 4.19 -4.56
CA PHE A 428 8.80 4.94 -3.30
C PHE A 428 7.89 6.14 -3.47
N ASN A 429 6.75 6.13 -2.79
CA ASN A 429 5.88 7.29 -2.75
C ASN A 429 6.62 8.48 -2.10
N PRO A 430 6.79 9.61 -2.80
CA PRO A 430 7.67 10.66 -2.30
C PRO A 430 7.11 11.40 -1.06
N ASN A 431 5.80 11.31 -0.76
CA ASN A 431 5.23 11.85 0.49
C ASN A 431 5.70 11.11 1.74
N LEU A 432 6.26 9.90 1.62
CA LEU A 432 6.77 9.15 2.76
C LEU A 432 7.90 9.89 3.49
N CYS A 433 8.53 10.87 2.82
CA CYS A 433 9.51 11.77 3.42
C CYS A 433 8.94 12.60 4.59
N TYR A 434 7.61 12.73 4.74
CA TYR A 434 7.04 13.45 5.88
C TYR A 434 7.23 12.69 7.21
N ARG A 435 7.21 11.36 7.17
CA ARG A 435 7.40 10.50 8.36
C ARG A 435 8.78 9.87 8.40
N PHE A 436 9.34 9.54 7.25
CA PHE A 436 10.63 8.86 7.15
C PHE A 436 11.62 9.52 6.15
N PRO A 437 11.96 10.81 6.35
CA PRO A 437 12.88 11.53 5.46
C PRO A 437 14.31 10.94 5.46
N LEU A 438 14.81 10.51 6.62
CA LEU A 438 16.16 9.92 6.75
C LEU A 438 16.35 8.73 5.80
N GLY A 439 15.42 7.78 5.80
CA GLY A 439 15.54 6.59 4.95
C GLY A 439 15.47 6.93 3.47
N MET A 440 14.59 7.86 3.07
CA MET A 440 14.50 8.32 1.68
C MET A 440 15.81 8.98 1.22
N ALA A 441 16.39 9.86 2.03
CA ALA A 441 17.66 10.50 1.74
C ALA A 441 18.83 9.51 1.73
N TRP A 442 18.88 8.60 2.70
CA TRP A 442 19.87 7.53 2.78
C TRP A 442 19.78 6.61 1.56
N ALA A 443 18.57 6.29 1.11
CA ALA A 443 18.34 5.48 -0.07
C ALA A 443 18.96 6.12 -1.33
N ARG A 444 18.74 7.43 -1.51
CA ARG A 444 19.31 8.22 -2.61
C ARG A 444 20.82 8.34 -2.54
N ALA A 445 21.37 8.59 -1.35
CA ALA A 445 22.82 8.72 -1.16
C ALA A 445 23.59 7.42 -1.48
N HIS A 446 22.92 6.27 -1.37
CA HIS A 446 23.49 4.93 -1.57
C HIS A 446 22.90 4.19 -2.78
N MET A 447 22.33 4.92 -3.75
CA MET A 447 21.78 4.32 -4.96
C MET A 447 22.91 3.83 -5.89
N THR A 448 22.70 2.69 -6.52
CA THR A 448 23.54 2.16 -7.61
C THR A 448 23.11 2.77 -8.95
N ASP A 449 23.82 2.48 -10.04
CA ASP A 449 23.41 2.89 -11.39
C ASP A 449 22.22 2.07 -11.95
N GLN A 450 21.75 1.07 -11.21
CA GLN A 450 20.56 0.26 -11.52
C GLN A 450 19.34 0.63 -10.67
N ASP A 451 19.48 1.54 -9.70
CA ASP A 451 18.37 1.94 -8.84
C ASP A 451 17.67 3.16 -9.45
N PHE A 452 16.48 2.95 -10.01
CA PHE A 452 15.62 4.02 -10.50
C PHE A 452 14.45 4.21 -9.53
N PHE A 453 14.00 5.45 -9.35
CA PHE A 453 12.90 5.78 -8.46
C PHE A 453 11.74 6.35 -9.25
N VAL A 454 10.57 5.78 -9.00
CA VAL A 454 9.28 6.18 -9.58
C VAL A 454 8.30 6.39 -8.43
N ALA A 455 7.25 7.17 -8.65
CA ALA A 455 6.16 7.22 -7.69
C ALA A 455 5.34 5.93 -7.77
N GLY A 456 4.91 5.39 -6.63
CA GLY A 456 3.99 4.28 -6.56
C GLY A 456 2.53 4.71 -6.76
N ASP A 457 1.62 3.88 -6.30
CA ASP A 457 0.18 4.14 -6.31
C ASP A 457 -0.17 5.39 -5.49
N SER A 458 -0.78 6.44 -6.04
CA SER A 458 -0.93 6.78 -7.47
C SER A 458 -0.13 8.02 -7.85
N GLY A 459 0.94 8.35 -7.12
CA GLY A 459 1.68 9.60 -7.19
C GLY A 459 2.39 9.86 -5.87
N ALA A 460 2.26 11.07 -5.32
CA ALA A 460 2.76 11.38 -3.99
C ALA A 460 1.77 10.95 -2.88
N GLY A 461 1.36 9.67 -2.90
CA GLY A 461 0.45 9.07 -1.93
C GLY A 461 -0.62 8.19 -2.59
N TYR A 462 -1.21 7.30 -1.81
CA TYR A 462 -2.21 6.36 -2.32
C TYR A 462 -3.62 6.97 -2.25
N LEU A 463 -4.20 7.20 -3.44
CA LEU A 463 -5.60 7.52 -3.67
C LEU A 463 -6.06 6.92 -5.01
N ASN A 464 -7.36 7.01 -5.31
CA ASN A 464 -7.94 6.70 -6.63
C ASN A 464 -8.15 8.00 -7.42
N PRO A 465 -7.28 8.33 -8.41
CA PRO A 465 -7.25 9.67 -8.98
C PRO A 465 -8.51 10.04 -9.78
N GLY A 466 -9.19 9.05 -10.37
CA GLY A 466 -10.47 9.27 -11.06
C GLY A 466 -11.57 9.84 -10.14
N LEU A 467 -11.46 9.69 -8.81
CA LEU A 467 -12.39 10.25 -7.82
C LEU A 467 -11.97 11.61 -7.25
N LEU A 468 -10.84 12.16 -7.71
CA LEU A 468 -10.54 13.57 -7.48
C LEU A 468 -11.46 14.47 -8.31
N SER A 469 -11.96 13.99 -9.45
CA SER A 469 -12.82 14.75 -10.36
C SER A 469 -14.30 14.42 -10.16
N PRO A 470 -15.24 15.37 -10.39
CA PRO A 470 -16.67 15.11 -10.30
C PRO A 470 -17.16 14.07 -11.34
N PRO A 471 -18.15 13.22 -10.99
CA PRO A 471 -18.88 13.18 -9.72
C PRO A 471 -18.09 12.51 -8.59
N ARG A 472 -17.94 13.22 -7.47
CA ARG A 472 -17.29 12.71 -6.25
C ARG A 472 -18.35 12.15 -5.31
N TRP A 473 -18.81 10.94 -5.58
CA TRP A 473 -19.95 10.27 -4.93
C TRP A 473 -20.03 10.28 -3.40
N HIS A 474 -18.91 10.46 -2.66
CA HIS A 474 -18.93 10.56 -1.20
C HIS A 474 -19.04 11.98 -0.66
N SER A 475 -18.82 12.99 -1.49
CA SER A 475 -18.60 14.36 -1.03
C SER A 475 -19.37 15.43 -1.78
N ASP A 476 -19.70 15.20 -3.05
CA ASP A 476 -20.24 16.22 -3.98
C ASP A 476 -19.37 17.49 -4.07
N LEU A 477 -18.09 17.40 -3.67
CA LEU A 477 -17.15 18.52 -3.67
C LEU A 477 -16.63 18.81 -5.10
N PRO A 478 -16.11 20.04 -5.34
CA PRO A 478 -15.40 20.37 -6.58
C PRO A 478 -14.19 19.46 -6.84
N SER A 479 -13.62 19.53 -8.05
CA SER A 479 -12.42 18.76 -8.40
C SER A 479 -11.26 19.05 -7.43
N GLY A 480 -10.61 17.98 -6.97
CA GLY A 480 -9.38 18.01 -6.19
C GLY A 480 -8.11 17.97 -7.04
N MET A 481 -8.23 17.84 -8.36
CA MET A 481 -7.09 17.57 -9.25
C MET A 481 -6.00 18.64 -9.17
N ASP A 482 -6.37 19.92 -9.06
CA ASP A 482 -5.39 21.02 -8.93
C ASP A 482 -4.58 20.93 -7.62
N ALA A 483 -5.21 20.51 -6.52
CA ALA A 483 -4.52 20.33 -5.25
C ALA A 483 -3.58 19.12 -5.31
N TRP A 484 -4.02 18.05 -5.97
CA TRP A 484 -3.22 16.85 -6.19
C TRP A 484 -2.00 17.12 -7.07
N GLU A 485 -2.18 17.81 -8.19
CA GLU A 485 -1.09 18.18 -9.09
C GLU A 485 -0.02 19.02 -8.38
N ARG A 486 -0.42 20.06 -7.63
CA ARG A 486 0.54 20.88 -6.88
C ARG A 486 1.31 20.07 -5.83
N HIS A 487 0.61 19.16 -5.14
CA HIS A 487 1.19 18.27 -4.14
C HIS A 487 2.21 17.31 -4.77
N CYS A 488 1.84 16.65 -5.88
CA CYS A 488 2.74 15.78 -6.61
C CYS A 488 3.93 16.54 -7.19
N GLN A 489 3.71 17.65 -7.90
CA GLN A 489 4.78 18.42 -8.55
C GLN A 489 5.86 18.84 -7.55
N ALA A 490 5.48 19.36 -6.37
CA ALA A 490 6.43 19.82 -5.37
C ALA A 490 7.37 18.68 -4.90
N LEU A 491 6.81 17.50 -4.65
CA LEU A 491 7.58 16.34 -4.22
C LEU A 491 8.36 15.69 -5.38
N PHE A 492 7.80 15.68 -6.59
CA PHE A 492 8.47 15.14 -7.77
C PHE A 492 9.69 15.99 -8.15
N ASP A 493 9.59 17.33 -8.04
CA ASP A 493 10.71 18.25 -8.23
C ASP A 493 11.81 18.02 -7.19
N GLN A 494 11.43 17.85 -5.92
CA GLN A 494 12.39 17.59 -4.85
C GLN A 494 13.11 16.25 -5.05
N TRP A 495 12.41 15.21 -5.51
CA TRP A 495 12.98 13.85 -5.60
C TRP A 495 13.43 13.45 -7.02
N ASP A 496 13.43 14.39 -7.98
CA ASP A 496 13.71 14.14 -9.40
C ASP A 496 12.93 12.92 -9.96
N ILE A 497 11.63 12.91 -9.69
CA ILE A 497 10.71 11.88 -10.19
C ILE A 497 9.91 12.48 -11.33
N SER A 498 9.75 11.75 -12.42
CA SER A 498 8.87 12.13 -13.54
C SER A 498 8.11 10.95 -14.16
N VAL A 499 8.09 9.81 -13.46
CA VAL A 499 7.28 8.62 -13.80
C VAL A 499 6.40 8.26 -12.60
N THR A 500 5.10 8.03 -12.87
CA THR A 500 4.22 7.32 -11.94
C THR A 500 4.15 5.85 -12.34
N GLY A 501 4.83 5.00 -11.58
CA GLY A 501 4.98 3.57 -11.86
C GLY A 501 3.73 2.74 -11.65
N PHE A 502 2.69 3.30 -11.02
CA PHE A 502 1.38 2.67 -10.90
C PHE A 502 0.28 3.69 -10.65
N VAL A 503 -0.81 3.66 -11.44
CA VAL A 503 -2.06 4.36 -11.11
C VAL A 503 -3.10 3.30 -10.76
N ILE A 504 -3.46 3.24 -9.48
CA ILE A 504 -4.43 2.28 -8.95
C ILE A 504 -5.81 2.93 -8.83
N ASP A 505 -6.78 2.33 -9.52
CA ASP A 505 -8.13 2.89 -9.58
C ASP A 505 -9.06 2.28 -8.53
N GLY A 506 -8.75 1.09 -7.99
CA GLY A 506 -9.60 0.38 -7.03
C GLY A 506 -11.06 0.32 -7.50
N PHE A 507 -11.99 0.73 -6.63
CA PHE A 507 -13.42 0.90 -6.99
C PHE A 507 -13.73 2.22 -7.71
N GLY A 508 -12.78 3.15 -7.79
CA GLY A 508 -12.92 4.40 -8.54
C GLY A 508 -12.96 4.19 -10.07
N PRO A 509 -13.43 5.18 -10.84
CA PRO A 509 -13.37 5.16 -12.29
C PRO A 509 -11.92 5.34 -12.78
N PRO A 510 -11.64 5.04 -14.07
CA PRO A 510 -10.36 5.42 -14.68
C PRO A 510 -10.12 6.94 -14.63
N LEU A 511 -8.89 7.35 -14.92
CA LEU A 511 -8.54 8.76 -15.09
C LEU A 511 -9.50 9.49 -16.07
N THR A 512 -10.00 10.62 -15.61
CA THR A 512 -10.71 11.62 -16.42
C THR A 512 -9.72 12.41 -17.29
N GLU A 513 -10.22 13.19 -18.26
CA GLU A 513 -9.37 14.02 -19.15
C GLU A 513 -8.49 15.01 -18.36
N ASP A 514 -9.05 15.67 -17.33
CA ASP A 514 -8.27 16.56 -16.45
C ASP A 514 -7.23 15.81 -15.63
N GLY A 515 -7.50 14.56 -15.25
CA GLY A 515 -6.53 13.66 -14.63
C GLY A 515 -5.39 13.33 -15.58
N TRP A 516 -5.68 12.85 -16.79
CA TRP A 516 -4.67 12.60 -17.82
C TRP A 516 -3.78 13.82 -18.08
N ASP A 517 -4.39 15.00 -18.17
CA ASP A 517 -3.69 16.27 -18.35
C ASP A 517 -2.80 16.63 -17.16
N ALA A 518 -3.25 16.39 -15.92
CA ALA A 518 -2.45 16.63 -14.72
C ALA A 518 -1.22 15.71 -14.69
N TYR A 519 -1.40 14.40 -14.90
CA TYR A 519 -0.30 13.44 -14.94
C TYR A 519 0.70 13.74 -16.07
N ALA A 520 0.23 14.21 -17.23
CA ALA A 520 1.14 14.65 -18.30
C ALA A 520 2.05 15.82 -17.89
N ARG A 521 1.64 16.65 -16.91
CA ARG A 521 2.43 17.77 -16.40
C ARG A 521 3.47 17.33 -15.36
N PHE A 522 3.08 16.53 -14.37
CA PHE A 522 4.00 16.13 -13.28
C PHE A 522 4.70 14.78 -13.49
N SER A 523 4.20 13.92 -14.38
CA SER A 523 4.81 12.64 -14.79
C SER A 523 5.10 12.57 -16.29
N PRO A 524 5.80 13.57 -16.87
CA PRO A 524 5.97 13.66 -18.32
C PRO A 524 6.78 12.51 -18.93
N ASP A 525 7.51 11.73 -18.13
CA ASP A 525 8.25 10.57 -18.62
C ASP A 525 7.38 9.31 -18.76
N GLY A 526 6.21 9.30 -18.13
CA GLY A 526 5.14 8.34 -18.39
C GLY A 526 4.44 7.83 -17.14
N ILE A 527 3.36 7.09 -17.36
CA ILE A 527 2.57 6.47 -16.28
C ILE A 527 2.21 5.02 -16.59
N VAL A 528 1.89 4.26 -15.55
CA VAL A 528 1.47 2.85 -15.68
C VAL A 528 0.09 2.63 -15.05
N PRO A 529 -1.01 2.84 -15.78
CA PRO A 529 -2.38 2.76 -15.24
C PRO A 529 -2.97 1.35 -15.33
N GLN A 530 -4.03 1.09 -14.56
CA GLN A 530 -4.77 -0.18 -14.64
C GLN A 530 -5.88 -0.18 -15.69
N LYS A 531 -6.76 0.82 -15.67
CA LYS A 531 -8.00 0.84 -16.47
C LYS A 531 -7.82 1.60 -17.79
N VAL A 532 -6.91 1.11 -18.64
CA VAL A 532 -6.52 1.74 -19.93
C VAL A 532 -6.27 0.72 -21.03
N ASP A 533 -6.08 1.20 -22.26
CA ASP A 533 -5.54 0.40 -23.36
C ASP A 533 -4.12 -0.11 -23.05
N LEU A 534 -3.64 -1.13 -23.78
CA LEU A 534 -2.34 -1.77 -23.52
C LEU A 534 -1.17 -0.79 -23.42
N ARG A 535 -1.15 0.21 -24.30
CA ARG A 535 -0.19 1.31 -24.28
C ARG A 535 -0.68 2.45 -25.17
N GLY A 536 -0.06 3.61 -25.05
CA GLY A 536 -0.32 4.75 -25.91
C GLY A 536 0.42 5.99 -25.47
N ILE A 537 -0.05 7.14 -25.95
CA ILE A 537 0.51 8.45 -25.59
C ILE A 537 -0.60 9.47 -25.36
N HIS A 538 -0.45 10.29 -24.32
CA HIS A 538 -1.31 11.44 -24.02
C HIS A 538 -0.46 12.71 -23.91
N GLN A 539 -0.67 13.68 -24.80
CA GLN A 539 0.10 14.93 -24.84
C GLN A 539 1.64 14.76 -24.77
N GLY A 540 2.18 13.68 -25.36
CA GLY A 540 3.61 13.37 -25.31
C GLY A 540 4.05 12.48 -24.14
N MET A 541 3.21 12.32 -23.11
CA MET A 541 3.42 11.38 -22.01
C MET A 541 3.02 9.97 -22.44
N PRO A 542 3.94 8.99 -22.45
CA PRO A 542 3.62 7.60 -22.76
C PRO A 542 2.90 6.94 -21.59
N PHE A 543 2.04 5.97 -21.89
CA PHE A 543 1.49 5.08 -20.88
C PHE A 543 1.58 3.63 -21.35
N ILE A 544 1.66 2.71 -20.38
CA ILE A 544 1.56 1.27 -20.59
C ILE A 544 0.67 0.69 -19.49
N ARG A 545 -0.23 -0.24 -19.84
CA ARG A 545 -1.12 -0.88 -18.87
C ARG A 545 -0.31 -1.69 -17.86
N MET A 546 -0.64 -1.56 -16.58
CA MET A 546 -0.04 -2.39 -15.53
C MET A 546 -0.24 -3.87 -15.86
N GLY A 547 0.84 -4.63 -15.78
CA GLY A 547 0.83 -6.06 -16.06
C GLY A 547 0.48 -6.89 -14.83
N THR A 548 0.83 -8.18 -14.91
CA THR A 548 0.57 -9.12 -13.82
C THR A 548 1.43 -8.83 -12.59
N ILE A 549 0.91 -9.24 -11.44
CA ILE A 549 1.63 -9.29 -10.18
C ILE A 549 2.37 -10.62 -10.05
N LEU A 550 3.64 -10.55 -9.69
CA LEU A 550 4.53 -11.70 -9.57
C LEU A 550 4.47 -12.27 -8.14
N TYR A 551 4.29 -13.59 -8.06
CA TYR A 551 4.31 -14.36 -6.82
C TYR A 551 5.14 -15.63 -6.99
N GLY A 552 5.41 -16.29 -5.86
CA GLY A 552 6.01 -17.61 -5.85
C GLY A 552 7.53 -17.59 -6.01
N SER A 553 8.06 -18.71 -6.49
CA SER A 553 9.49 -18.88 -6.76
C SER A 553 9.97 -18.01 -7.93
N THR A 554 11.28 -17.79 -8.00
CA THR A 554 11.95 -17.04 -9.08
C THR A 554 11.67 -17.66 -10.46
N GLN A 555 11.62 -19.00 -10.54
CA GLN A 555 11.26 -19.73 -11.76
C GLN A 555 9.79 -19.51 -12.17
N GLU A 556 8.84 -19.59 -11.23
CA GLU A 556 7.41 -19.36 -11.53
C GLU A 556 7.16 -17.93 -11.99
N ALA A 557 7.75 -16.95 -11.34
CA ALA A 557 7.67 -15.56 -11.74
C ALA A 557 8.26 -15.33 -13.14
N ALA A 558 9.42 -15.92 -13.43
CA ALA A 558 10.04 -15.83 -14.76
C ALA A 558 9.20 -16.48 -15.86
N GLU A 559 8.59 -17.64 -15.59
CA GLU A 559 7.65 -18.25 -16.53
C GLU A 559 6.42 -17.39 -16.78
N ASN A 560 5.89 -16.72 -15.75
CA ASN A 560 4.76 -15.81 -15.90
C ASN A 560 5.11 -14.58 -16.76
N ILE A 561 6.32 -14.05 -16.62
CA ILE A 561 6.82 -12.97 -17.50
C ILE A 561 6.98 -13.50 -18.93
N ALA A 562 7.74 -14.58 -19.13
CA ALA A 562 8.07 -15.10 -20.46
C ALA A 562 6.82 -15.52 -21.25
N ARG A 563 5.79 -16.04 -20.58
CA ARG A 563 4.52 -16.40 -21.22
C ARG A 563 3.79 -15.21 -21.83
N ARG A 564 4.11 -13.96 -21.49
CA ARG A 564 3.47 -12.75 -22.04
C ARG A 564 4.15 -12.23 -23.31
N PHE A 565 5.34 -12.72 -23.63
CA PHE A 565 6.08 -12.36 -24.84
C PHE A 565 5.49 -13.04 -26.07
N ARG A 566 4.38 -12.50 -26.56
CA ARG A 566 3.52 -13.10 -27.61
C ARG A 566 3.51 -12.28 -28.90
N GLY A 567 3.78 -10.98 -28.80
CA GLY A 567 3.70 -10.05 -29.91
C GLY A 567 4.96 -10.01 -30.79
N PRO A 568 4.86 -9.37 -31.97
CA PRO A 568 6.03 -9.03 -32.77
C PRO A 568 6.96 -8.11 -31.96
N MET A 569 8.27 -8.33 -32.09
CA MET A 569 9.27 -7.48 -31.45
C MET A 569 9.50 -6.20 -32.28
N PRO A 570 9.76 -5.05 -31.64
CA PRO A 570 9.95 -4.86 -30.19
C PRO A 570 8.62 -4.90 -29.41
N ASP A 571 8.68 -5.52 -28.24
CA ASP A 571 7.53 -5.72 -27.34
C ASP A 571 7.87 -5.21 -25.93
N PHE A 572 6.88 -4.72 -25.18
CA PHE A 572 7.08 -3.96 -23.93
C PHE A 572 6.17 -4.47 -22.82
N HIS A 573 6.76 -4.81 -21.66
CA HIS A 573 6.00 -5.35 -20.52
C HIS A 573 6.43 -4.72 -19.20
N VAL A 574 5.46 -4.40 -18.36
CA VAL A 574 5.70 -4.07 -16.95
C VAL A 574 5.19 -5.20 -16.07
N ASN A 575 5.91 -5.49 -14.98
CA ASN A 575 5.54 -6.51 -14.01
C ASN A 575 5.62 -5.93 -12.61
N ARG A 576 4.58 -6.18 -11.80
CA ARG A 576 4.52 -5.72 -10.41
C ARG A 576 4.97 -6.82 -9.46
N SER A 577 5.59 -6.44 -8.37
CA SER A 577 5.95 -7.33 -7.25
C SER A 577 5.84 -6.57 -5.94
N ILE A 578 5.62 -7.31 -4.85
CA ILE A 578 5.43 -6.77 -3.51
C ILE A 578 6.69 -7.06 -2.70
N LEU A 579 7.44 -6.01 -2.32
CA LEU A 579 8.54 -6.08 -1.34
C LEU A 579 9.53 -7.24 -1.55
N GLN A 580 9.83 -7.58 -2.82
CA GLN A 580 10.84 -8.59 -3.15
C GLN A 580 12.25 -8.00 -3.06
N ARG A 581 13.23 -8.84 -2.70
CA ARG A 581 14.64 -8.43 -2.57
C ARG A 581 15.34 -8.32 -3.93
N PRO A 582 16.38 -7.48 -4.07
CA PRO A 582 17.18 -7.39 -5.30
C PRO A 582 17.70 -8.74 -5.81
N SER A 583 18.15 -9.61 -4.91
CA SER A 583 18.60 -10.97 -5.26
C SER A 583 17.54 -11.83 -5.94
N TRP A 584 16.25 -11.66 -5.60
CA TRP A 584 15.13 -12.34 -6.23
C TRP A 584 14.95 -11.86 -7.67
N TYR A 585 14.95 -10.55 -7.92
CA TYR A 585 14.82 -10.00 -9.27
C TYR A 585 15.96 -10.43 -10.19
N ALA A 586 17.20 -10.35 -9.70
CA ALA A 586 18.37 -10.75 -10.49
C ALA A 586 18.33 -12.24 -10.87
N GLU A 587 17.71 -13.10 -10.05
CA GLU A 587 17.44 -14.49 -10.39
C GLU A 587 16.29 -14.65 -11.39
N VAL A 588 15.16 -13.95 -11.19
CA VAL A 588 14.03 -13.91 -12.14
C VAL A 588 14.50 -13.50 -13.53
N ASP A 589 15.29 -12.43 -13.65
CA ASP A 589 15.79 -11.95 -14.94
C ASP A 589 16.68 -12.97 -15.63
N SER A 590 17.54 -13.65 -14.86
CA SER A 590 18.37 -14.73 -15.38
C SER A 590 17.51 -15.86 -15.97
N HIS A 591 16.41 -16.21 -15.29
CA HIS A 591 15.46 -17.21 -15.79
C HIS A 591 14.68 -16.72 -17.02
N VAL A 592 14.21 -15.47 -17.05
CA VAL A 592 13.49 -14.91 -18.20
C VAL A 592 14.38 -14.87 -19.44
N VAL A 593 15.62 -14.41 -19.30
CA VAL A 593 16.61 -14.39 -20.39
C VAL A 593 16.89 -15.80 -20.90
N ALA A 594 17.00 -16.79 -20.00
CA ALA A 594 17.19 -18.19 -20.40
C ALA A 594 15.97 -18.80 -21.10
N LEU A 595 14.75 -18.51 -20.62
CA LEU A 595 13.49 -19.00 -21.20
C LEU A 595 13.21 -18.43 -22.60
N THR A 596 13.87 -17.33 -22.96
CA THR A 596 13.66 -16.59 -24.21
C THR A 596 14.88 -16.62 -25.14
N ASP A 597 15.83 -17.53 -24.89
CA ASP A 597 17.07 -17.67 -25.67
C ASP A 597 17.82 -16.33 -25.85
N GLY A 598 17.78 -15.45 -24.84
CA GLY A 598 18.42 -14.15 -24.85
C GLY A 598 17.67 -13.03 -25.58
N GLN A 599 16.42 -13.27 -26.01
CA GLN A 599 15.59 -12.27 -26.68
C GLN A 599 14.96 -11.25 -25.72
N ALA A 600 14.77 -11.62 -24.44
CA ALA A 600 14.30 -10.69 -23.43
C ALA A 600 15.42 -9.81 -22.85
N MET A 601 15.08 -8.58 -22.49
CA MET A 601 16.00 -7.63 -21.89
C MET A 601 15.32 -6.87 -20.74
N PRO A 602 15.77 -7.04 -19.48
CA PRO A 602 15.31 -6.22 -18.37
C PRO A 602 15.79 -4.78 -18.54
N VAL A 603 14.91 -3.83 -18.30
CA VAL A 603 15.15 -2.38 -18.33
C VAL A 603 14.41 -1.71 -17.16
N ASP A 604 14.83 -0.50 -16.80
CA ASP A 604 14.07 0.35 -15.87
C ASP A 604 12.82 0.94 -16.54
N LEU A 605 11.88 1.45 -15.74
CA LEU A 605 10.64 2.03 -16.24
C LEU A 605 10.84 3.29 -17.08
N TYR A 606 11.84 4.13 -16.81
CA TYR A 606 12.11 5.30 -17.66
C TYR A 606 12.53 4.85 -19.06
N THR A 607 13.41 3.85 -19.14
CA THR A 607 13.81 3.23 -20.42
C THR A 607 12.61 2.61 -21.12
N LEU A 608 11.79 1.81 -20.43
CA LEU A 608 10.63 1.15 -21.03
C LEU A 608 9.63 2.18 -21.61
N LEU A 609 9.28 3.21 -20.84
CA LEU A 609 8.34 4.25 -21.25
C LEU A 609 8.90 5.15 -22.36
N TRP A 610 10.21 5.38 -22.38
CA TRP A 610 10.87 6.04 -23.50
C TRP A 610 10.69 5.24 -24.80
N LEU A 611 10.85 3.92 -24.76
CA LEU A 611 10.68 3.05 -25.93
C LEU A 611 9.22 3.01 -26.40
N VAL A 612 8.27 2.93 -25.46
CA VAL A 612 6.83 3.05 -25.76
C VAL A 612 6.56 4.37 -26.48
N ARG A 613 7.05 5.50 -25.95
CA ARG A 613 6.88 6.81 -26.59
C ARG A 613 7.42 6.84 -28.02
N GLU A 614 8.61 6.27 -28.23
CA GLU A 614 9.26 6.25 -29.54
C GLU A 614 8.44 5.46 -30.56
N VAL A 615 7.87 4.31 -30.16
CA VAL A 615 7.00 3.50 -31.02
C VAL A 615 5.69 4.21 -31.33
N GLU A 616 5.02 4.75 -30.32
CA GLU A 616 3.70 5.40 -30.46
C GLU A 616 3.79 6.71 -31.27
N MET A 617 4.93 7.41 -31.22
CA MET A 617 5.16 8.64 -31.99
C MET A 617 5.61 8.40 -33.44
N HIS A 618 6.06 7.19 -33.78
CA HIS A 618 6.59 6.84 -35.11
C HIS A 618 5.99 5.55 -35.68
N PRO A 619 4.64 5.47 -35.83
CA PRO A 619 3.96 4.28 -36.34
C PRO A 619 4.36 3.92 -37.79
N GLU A 620 4.90 4.86 -38.57
CA GLU A 620 5.46 4.57 -39.89
C GLU A 620 6.77 3.77 -39.85
N THR A 621 7.48 3.82 -38.72
CA THR A 621 8.75 3.12 -38.50
C THR A 621 8.55 1.78 -37.82
N TYR A 622 7.64 1.73 -36.83
CA TYR A 622 7.40 0.56 -35.98
C TYR A 622 6.03 -0.09 -36.20
N GLY A 623 5.28 0.35 -37.23
CA GLY A 623 3.92 -0.09 -37.51
C GLY A 623 3.80 -1.61 -37.42
N ALA A 624 2.76 -2.06 -36.71
CA ALA A 624 2.57 -3.45 -36.38
C ALA A 624 2.68 -4.34 -37.62
N GLU A 625 3.64 -5.27 -37.64
CA GLU A 625 3.44 -6.47 -38.43
C GLU A 625 2.11 -7.07 -37.97
N ALA A 626 1.21 -7.35 -38.92
CA ALA A 626 -0.03 -8.02 -38.62
C ALA A 626 0.30 -9.28 -37.80
N SER A 627 -0.40 -9.47 -36.68
CA SER A 627 -0.27 -10.70 -35.89
C SER A 627 -0.26 -11.91 -36.83
N PRO A 628 0.59 -12.92 -36.59
CA PRO A 628 0.57 -14.15 -37.36
C PRO A 628 -0.78 -14.87 -37.31
N TYR A 629 -1.62 -14.54 -36.31
CA TYR A 629 -2.96 -15.10 -36.13
C TYR A 629 -4.08 -14.23 -36.71
N ARG A 630 -3.78 -13.04 -37.25
CA ARG A 630 -4.77 -12.12 -37.84
C ARG A 630 -5.66 -12.81 -38.87
N ASP A 631 -5.05 -13.58 -39.77
CA ASP A 631 -5.76 -14.28 -40.84
C ASP A 631 -6.08 -15.74 -40.50
N SER A 632 -5.81 -16.17 -39.27
CA SER A 632 -6.15 -17.54 -38.83
C SER A 632 -7.64 -17.70 -38.61
N ALA A 633 -8.22 -18.78 -39.14
CA ALA A 633 -9.61 -19.13 -38.88
C ALA A 633 -9.82 -19.72 -37.46
N GLU A 634 -8.75 -20.27 -36.89
CA GLU A 634 -8.76 -20.93 -35.59
C GLU A 634 -7.48 -20.69 -34.80
N VAL A 635 -7.63 -20.69 -33.47
CA VAL A 635 -6.57 -20.60 -32.48
C VAL A 635 -6.80 -21.65 -31.38
N SER A 636 -5.76 -22.09 -30.69
CA SER A 636 -5.90 -23.05 -29.57
C SER A 636 -4.72 -23.03 -28.62
N ALA A 637 -4.95 -23.57 -27.42
CA ALA A 637 -3.94 -23.84 -26.41
C ALA A 637 -4.06 -25.28 -25.92
N THR A 638 -2.91 -25.88 -25.61
CA THR A 638 -2.75 -27.06 -24.76
C THR A 638 -1.77 -26.70 -23.63
N PRO A 639 -1.64 -27.53 -22.59
CA PRO A 639 -0.73 -27.25 -21.48
C PRO A 639 0.77 -27.19 -21.88
N THR A 640 1.10 -27.64 -23.09
CA THR A 640 2.48 -27.66 -23.60
C THR A 640 2.67 -26.80 -24.85
N GLN A 641 1.61 -26.29 -25.48
CA GLN A 641 1.67 -25.54 -26.73
C GLN A 641 0.61 -24.45 -26.79
N SER A 642 0.96 -23.29 -27.31
CA SER A 642 0.03 -22.19 -27.62
C SER A 642 0.04 -21.90 -29.11
N HIS A 643 -1.14 -21.60 -29.66
CA HIS A 643 -1.37 -21.19 -31.04
C HIS A 643 -2.46 -20.11 -31.05
N GLY A 644 -2.11 -18.87 -30.73
CA GLY A 644 -3.05 -17.74 -30.67
C GLY A 644 -4.06 -17.77 -29.51
N VAL A 645 -3.95 -18.77 -28.62
CA VAL A 645 -4.61 -18.80 -27.30
C VAL A 645 -3.54 -19.11 -26.28
N PHE A 646 -3.62 -18.45 -25.14
CA PHE A 646 -2.59 -18.53 -24.12
C PHE A 646 -3.23 -18.53 -22.74
N THR A 647 -2.68 -19.31 -21.81
CA THR A 647 -3.15 -19.28 -20.43
C THR A 647 -2.64 -18.04 -19.71
N ALA A 648 -3.50 -17.41 -18.92
CA ALA A 648 -3.16 -16.37 -17.98
C ALA A 648 -3.24 -16.92 -16.54
N TRP A 649 -2.43 -16.36 -15.65
CA TRP A 649 -2.36 -16.79 -14.26
C TRP A 649 -2.90 -15.68 -13.36
N GLU A 650 -3.81 -16.05 -12.45
CA GLU A 650 -4.36 -15.17 -11.43
C GLU A 650 -4.57 -15.96 -10.13
N ASN A 651 -4.56 -15.29 -8.98
CA ASN A 651 -4.71 -15.94 -7.67
C ASN A 651 -6.01 -16.74 -7.51
N ASP A 652 -7.12 -16.29 -8.09
CA ASP A 652 -8.41 -17.00 -8.08
C ASP A 652 -8.52 -18.05 -9.20
N GLY A 653 -7.47 -18.20 -10.01
CA GLY A 653 -7.39 -19.12 -11.13
C GLY A 653 -6.15 -19.99 -11.14
N ARG A 654 -5.67 -20.43 -9.96
CA ARG A 654 -4.50 -21.32 -9.87
C ARG A 654 -4.76 -22.69 -10.50
N PHE A 655 -3.77 -23.16 -11.26
CA PHE A 655 -3.79 -24.46 -11.90
C PHE A 655 -2.41 -25.11 -11.89
N ARG A 656 -2.40 -26.43 -11.78
CA ARG A 656 -1.20 -27.24 -12.02
C ARG A 656 -1.14 -27.66 -13.49
N ILE A 657 0.07 -27.80 -14.01
CA ILE A 657 0.31 -28.31 -15.36
C ILE A 657 0.91 -29.70 -15.24
N GLU A 658 0.18 -30.71 -15.72
CA GLU A 658 0.64 -32.10 -15.73
C GLU A 658 1.15 -32.44 -17.14
N ARG A 659 2.42 -32.11 -17.39
CA ARG A 659 3.05 -32.17 -18.72
C ARG A 659 3.29 -33.60 -19.21
N ASP A 660 3.50 -34.54 -18.29
CA ASP A 660 3.85 -35.93 -18.60
C ASP A 660 2.64 -36.86 -18.72
N ALA A 661 1.42 -36.33 -18.54
CA ALA A 661 0.18 -37.08 -18.72
C ALA A 661 -0.19 -37.23 -20.21
N ASP A 662 -1.04 -38.21 -20.54
CA ASP A 662 -1.57 -38.41 -21.89
C ASP A 662 -3.12 -38.41 -21.88
N PRO A 663 -3.78 -37.34 -22.35
CA PRO A 663 -3.18 -36.07 -22.77
C PRO A 663 -2.65 -35.27 -21.57
N ALA A 664 -1.68 -34.38 -21.82
CA ALA A 664 -1.28 -33.36 -20.85
C ALA A 664 -2.49 -32.49 -20.49
N TYR A 665 -2.57 -32.04 -19.23
CA TYR A 665 -3.72 -31.24 -18.78
C TYR A 665 -3.36 -30.12 -17.80
N TRP A 666 -4.21 -29.09 -17.78
CA TRP A 666 -4.34 -28.13 -16.69
C TRP A 666 -5.29 -28.73 -15.64
N GLY A 667 -4.81 -28.88 -14.40
CA GLY A 667 -5.58 -29.40 -13.28
C GLY A 667 -5.92 -28.30 -12.28
N SER A 668 -7.16 -28.27 -11.79
CA SER A 668 -7.54 -27.35 -10.71
C SER A 668 -6.88 -27.72 -9.38
N GLU A 669 -6.44 -26.76 -8.58
CA GLU A 669 -5.92 -27.03 -7.22
C GLU A 669 -7.04 -27.32 -6.21
N GLU A 670 -6.79 -28.26 -5.29
CA GLU A 670 -7.81 -28.76 -4.35
C GLU A 670 -8.32 -27.69 -3.35
N THR A 671 -7.51 -26.70 -3.02
CA THR A 671 -7.70 -25.80 -1.86
C THR A 671 -8.32 -24.43 -2.20
N ALA A 672 -8.59 -24.11 -3.47
CA ALA A 672 -9.11 -22.80 -3.86
C ALA A 672 -10.65 -22.71 -3.75
N PRO A 673 -11.21 -21.67 -3.10
CA PRO A 673 -12.65 -21.47 -2.92
C PRO A 673 -13.40 -21.12 -4.23
N THR A 674 -12.69 -20.73 -5.28
CA THR A 674 -13.20 -20.60 -6.65
C THR A 674 -12.09 -21.02 -7.62
N ARG A 675 -12.42 -21.77 -8.67
CA ARG A 675 -11.44 -22.39 -9.57
C ARG A 675 -11.63 -21.86 -10.97
N PHE A 676 -10.96 -20.75 -11.29
CA PHE A 676 -10.95 -20.23 -12.66
C PHE A 676 -9.77 -20.79 -13.46
N LEU A 677 -9.90 -20.81 -14.78
CA LEU A 677 -8.77 -21.02 -15.68
C LEU A 677 -8.83 -19.96 -16.77
N TYR A 678 -7.87 -19.03 -16.76
CA TYR A 678 -7.89 -17.84 -17.60
C TYR A 678 -7.17 -18.07 -18.93
N PHE A 679 -7.74 -17.53 -19.99
CA PHE A 679 -7.19 -17.56 -21.33
C PHE A 679 -7.27 -16.17 -21.98
N ASP A 680 -6.17 -15.80 -22.60
CA ASP A 680 -5.99 -14.63 -23.44
C ASP A 680 -5.89 -15.10 -24.90
N VAL A 681 -6.50 -14.35 -25.80
CA VAL A 681 -6.61 -14.65 -27.23
C VAL A 681 -5.85 -13.56 -27.98
N ASP A 682 -5.12 -13.96 -29.01
CA ASP A 682 -4.32 -13.00 -29.76
C ASP A 682 -5.19 -11.86 -30.35
N ASP A 683 -4.83 -10.60 -30.07
CA ASP A 683 -5.57 -9.41 -30.48
C ASP A 683 -5.84 -9.37 -31.99
N GLY A 684 -4.86 -9.76 -32.81
CA GLY A 684 -5.04 -9.80 -34.26
C GLY A 684 -6.06 -10.87 -34.67
N PHE A 685 -6.15 -11.98 -33.94
CA PHE A 685 -7.23 -12.93 -34.14
C PHE A 685 -8.59 -12.31 -33.81
N CYS A 686 -8.68 -11.54 -32.73
CA CYS A 686 -9.90 -10.90 -32.24
C CYS A 686 -10.42 -9.81 -33.19
N GLU A 687 -9.52 -8.99 -33.77
CA GLU A 687 -9.84 -7.90 -34.72
C GLU A 687 -10.71 -8.33 -35.91
N GLN A 688 -10.67 -9.61 -36.30
CA GLN A 688 -11.35 -10.14 -37.48
C GLN A 688 -12.54 -11.04 -37.12
N SER A 689 -12.92 -11.15 -35.84
CA SER A 689 -13.95 -12.08 -35.38
C SER A 689 -15.38 -11.52 -35.43
N ASP A 690 -15.55 -10.20 -35.56
CA ASP A 690 -16.83 -9.48 -35.41
C ASP A 690 -17.61 -9.89 -34.13
N GLY A 691 -16.89 -10.39 -33.11
CA GLY A 691 -17.41 -10.92 -31.86
C GLY A 691 -18.13 -12.27 -31.92
N GLN A 692 -18.16 -12.93 -33.08
CA GLN A 692 -18.75 -14.25 -33.25
C GLN A 692 -17.70 -15.36 -33.28
N VAL A 693 -17.58 -16.08 -32.17
CA VAL A 693 -16.60 -17.17 -32.01
C VAL A 693 -17.22 -18.40 -31.37
N ARG A 694 -16.68 -19.57 -31.67
CA ARG A 694 -16.98 -20.81 -30.96
C ARG A 694 -15.78 -21.23 -30.13
N VAL A 695 -15.98 -21.38 -28.83
CA VAL A 695 -14.98 -21.89 -27.88
C VAL A 695 -15.27 -23.35 -27.58
N THR A 696 -14.31 -24.23 -27.89
CA THR A 696 -14.36 -25.67 -27.60
C THR A 696 -13.34 -26.01 -26.51
N VAL A 697 -13.82 -26.60 -25.42
CA VAL A 697 -13.01 -27.00 -24.26
C VAL A 697 -12.97 -28.53 -24.18
N SER A 698 -11.78 -29.13 -24.21
CA SER A 698 -11.59 -30.56 -23.97
C SER A 698 -11.34 -30.82 -22.49
N CYS A 699 -12.26 -31.50 -21.81
CA CYS A 699 -12.20 -31.76 -20.36
C CYS A 699 -12.46 -33.24 -20.01
N ALA A 700 -11.90 -33.69 -18.89
CA ALA A 700 -12.15 -35.02 -18.35
C ALA A 700 -13.52 -35.09 -17.66
N SER A 701 -14.27 -36.16 -17.94
CA SER A 701 -15.59 -36.40 -17.37
C SER A 701 -15.51 -37.13 -16.03
N ASP A 702 -14.92 -36.47 -15.04
CA ASP A 702 -14.81 -36.98 -13.67
C ASP A 702 -16.07 -36.67 -12.83
N PRO A 703 -16.42 -37.49 -11.83
CA PRO A 703 -17.63 -37.26 -11.03
C PRO A 703 -17.65 -35.87 -10.37
N ASN A 704 -18.82 -35.22 -10.39
CA ASN A 704 -19.06 -33.90 -9.79
C ASN A 704 -18.26 -32.75 -10.42
N VAL A 705 -17.73 -32.93 -11.64
CA VAL A 705 -17.09 -31.86 -12.40
C VAL A 705 -18.13 -31.04 -13.18
N THR A 706 -18.00 -29.72 -13.12
CA THR A 706 -18.73 -28.78 -13.97
C THR A 706 -17.78 -27.79 -14.65
N VAL A 707 -18.13 -27.36 -15.85
CA VAL A 707 -17.36 -26.37 -16.62
C VAL A 707 -18.32 -25.31 -17.19
N GLY A 708 -18.18 -24.07 -16.71
CA GLY A 708 -18.81 -22.88 -17.30
C GLY A 708 -17.78 -21.99 -18.00
N LEU A 709 -18.26 -20.91 -18.62
CA LEU A 709 -17.43 -19.93 -19.32
C LEU A 709 -17.91 -18.51 -18.98
N GLN A 710 -16.97 -17.63 -18.64
CA GLN A 710 -17.17 -16.18 -18.64
C GLN A 710 -16.23 -15.54 -19.64
N TYR A 711 -16.66 -14.49 -20.33
CA TYR A 711 -15.86 -13.85 -21.38
C TYR A 711 -16.05 -12.33 -21.41
N ASP A 712 -15.04 -11.65 -21.93
CA ASP A 712 -15.08 -10.23 -22.25
C ASP A 712 -16.00 -9.99 -23.44
N SER A 713 -17.05 -9.20 -23.24
CA SER A 713 -18.15 -9.01 -24.19
C SER A 713 -18.48 -7.55 -24.43
N HIS A 714 -19.19 -7.27 -25.53
CA HIS A 714 -19.75 -5.96 -25.83
C HIS A 714 -21.03 -5.63 -25.02
N ASP A 715 -21.51 -6.55 -24.17
CA ASP A 715 -22.70 -6.35 -23.33
C ASP A 715 -22.37 -5.52 -22.08
N THR A 716 -22.52 -4.20 -22.20
CA THR A 716 -22.30 -3.23 -21.11
C THR A 716 -23.25 -3.44 -19.91
N SER A 717 -24.28 -4.26 -20.02
CA SER A 717 -25.18 -4.58 -18.90
C SER A 717 -24.68 -5.73 -18.03
N ALA A 718 -23.70 -6.51 -18.50
CA ALA A 718 -23.10 -7.60 -17.74
C ALA A 718 -22.06 -7.08 -16.73
N THR A 719 -21.64 -7.97 -15.82
CA THR A 719 -20.70 -7.67 -14.74
C THR A 719 -19.45 -6.96 -15.25
N MET A 720 -19.10 -5.84 -14.58
CA MET A 720 -17.96 -4.98 -14.94
C MET A 720 -18.01 -4.49 -16.40
N ASP A 721 -19.16 -3.96 -16.83
CA ASP A 721 -19.34 -3.37 -18.17
C ASP A 721 -19.00 -4.36 -19.30
N GLY A 722 -19.45 -5.60 -19.14
CA GLY A 722 -19.26 -6.67 -20.12
C GLY A 722 -17.99 -7.50 -19.95
N ALA A 723 -17.05 -7.14 -19.06
CA ALA A 723 -15.80 -7.88 -18.91
C ALA A 723 -15.99 -9.32 -18.41
N TYR A 724 -17.03 -9.59 -17.61
CA TYR A 724 -17.33 -10.92 -17.05
C TYR A 724 -18.73 -11.39 -17.41
N LYS A 725 -19.06 -11.49 -18.70
CA LYS A 725 -20.36 -12.03 -19.13
C LYS A 725 -20.39 -13.55 -19.00
N ASP A 726 -21.34 -14.06 -18.23
CA ASP A 726 -21.61 -15.49 -18.13
C ASP A 726 -22.24 -16.05 -19.41
N HIS A 727 -21.68 -17.15 -19.91
CA HIS A 727 -22.36 -17.97 -20.89
C HIS A 727 -23.44 -18.83 -20.21
N ALA A 728 -24.62 -18.95 -20.83
CA ALA A 728 -25.77 -19.65 -20.23
C ALA A 728 -25.54 -21.15 -20.01
N LEU A 729 -24.72 -21.79 -20.86
CA LEU A 729 -24.33 -23.18 -20.68
C LEU A 729 -23.32 -23.33 -19.52
N ARG A 730 -23.66 -24.19 -18.56
CA ARG A 730 -22.72 -24.80 -17.63
C ARG A 730 -22.79 -26.31 -17.83
N TRP A 731 -21.71 -26.91 -18.32
CA TRP A 731 -21.65 -28.34 -18.58
C TRP A 731 -21.43 -29.11 -17.29
N GLU A 732 -22.09 -30.27 -17.17
CA GLU A 732 -21.95 -31.20 -16.05
C GLU A 732 -21.43 -32.54 -16.57
N SER A 733 -20.47 -33.10 -15.84
CA SER A 733 -19.82 -34.36 -16.17
C SER A 733 -20.76 -35.57 -16.07
N ASP A 734 -20.59 -36.51 -17.00
CA ASP A 734 -21.28 -37.82 -16.98
C ASP A 734 -20.57 -38.85 -16.07
N GLY A 735 -19.42 -38.50 -15.47
CA GLY A 735 -18.64 -39.37 -14.61
C GLY A 735 -17.99 -40.56 -15.31
N SER A 736 -17.93 -40.57 -16.65
CA SER A 736 -17.41 -41.70 -17.42
C SER A 736 -15.88 -41.82 -17.43
N GLY A 737 -15.16 -40.81 -16.93
CA GLY A 737 -13.70 -40.73 -16.98
C GLY A 737 -13.11 -40.53 -18.38
N ARG A 738 -13.97 -40.30 -19.39
CA ARG A 738 -13.56 -40.01 -20.77
C ARG A 738 -13.25 -38.53 -20.95
N TRP A 739 -12.41 -38.22 -21.94
CA TRP A 739 -12.24 -36.86 -22.43
C TRP A 739 -13.40 -36.48 -23.36
N LEU A 740 -14.07 -35.38 -23.04
CA LEU A 740 -15.21 -34.86 -23.78
C LEU A 740 -14.94 -33.43 -24.23
N GLN A 741 -15.68 -32.98 -25.25
CA GLN A 741 -15.62 -31.61 -25.76
C GLN A 741 -16.90 -30.87 -25.36
N VAL A 742 -16.72 -29.72 -24.72
CA VAL A 742 -17.79 -28.77 -24.39
C VAL A 742 -17.68 -27.59 -25.32
N VAL A 743 -18.80 -27.18 -25.91
CA VAL A 743 -18.84 -26.12 -26.92
C VAL A 743 -19.65 -24.94 -26.41
N PHE A 744 -19.06 -23.75 -26.44
CA PHE A 744 -19.67 -22.48 -26.09
C PHE A 744 -19.69 -21.58 -27.33
N ASP A 745 -20.86 -21.05 -27.67
CA ASP A 745 -21.02 -20.20 -28.84
C ASP A 745 -21.22 -18.75 -28.39
N LEU A 746 -20.26 -17.90 -28.72
CA LEU A 746 -20.26 -16.49 -28.34
C LEU A 746 -20.73 -15.65 -29.51
N THR A 747 -21.57 -14.66 -29.23
CA THR A 747 -22.20 -13.81 -30.26
C THR A 747 -21.76 -12.36 -30.22
N ASP A 748 -21.06 -11.97 -29.16
CA ASP A 748 -20.67 -10.60 -28.85
C ASP A 748 -19.37 -10.56 -28.04
N ALA A 749 -18.45 -11.49 -28.33
CA ALA A 749 -17.12 -11.48 -27.74
C ALA A 749 -16.40 -10.18 -28.12
N ARG A 750 -15.81 -9.53 -27.12
CA ARG A 750 -15.03 -8.31 -27.29
C ARG A 750 -13.54 -8.61 -27.28
N PHE A 751 -13.11 -9.49 -26.37
CA PHE A 751 -11.73 -9.97 -26.25
C PHE A 751 -10.68 -8.83 -26.31
N GLU A 752 -10.77 -7.89 -25.37
CA GLU A 752 -9.84 -6.77 -25.21
C GLU A 752 -8.98 -6.91 -23.93
N GLY A 753 -8.87 -8.14 -23.41
CA GLY A 753 -8.10 -8.47 -22.22
C GLY A 753 -8.60 -7.75 -20.96
N ARG A 754 -9.92 -7.55 -20.81
CA ARG A 754 -10.52 -6.80 -19.69
C ARG A 754 -10.79 -7.64 -18.43
N GLN A 755 -10.54 -8.95 -18.46
CA GLN A 755 -10.58 -9.78 -17.25
C GLN A 755 -9.25 -9.74 -16.48
N ASN A 756 -9.22 -10.35 -15.30
CA ASN A 756 -8.02 -10.52 -14.50
C ASN A 756 -6.87 -11.12 -15.34
N ALA A 757 -5.64 -10.75 -14.96
CA ALA A 757 -4.42 -11.10 -15.69
C ALA A 757 -4.41 -10.72 -17.19
N GLY A 758 -5.27 -9.78 -17.61
CA GLY A 758 -5.40 -9.37 -19.01
C GLY A 758 -6.10 -10.41 -19.89
N ALA A 759 -6.88 -11.31 -19.31
CA ALA A 759 -7.53 -12.40 -20.04
C ALA A 759 -8.80 -11.95 -20.77
N ASP A 760 -9.16 -12.71 -21.80
CA ASP A 760 -10.36 -12.53 -22.61
C ASP A 760 -11.51 -13.43 -22.18
N LEU A 761 -11.17 -14.58 -21.62
CA LEU A 761 -12.14 -15.53 -21.10
C LEU A 761 -11.57 -16.32 -19.93
N ARG A 762 -12.46 -16.83 -19.09
CA ARG A 762 -12.13 -17.77 -18.03
C ARG A 762 -13.12 -18.91 -17.98
N LEU A 763 -12.60 -20.12 -17.75
CA LEU A 763 -13.42 -21.27 -17.43
C LEU A 763 -13.82 -21.20 -15.96
N VAL A 764 -15.11 -21.40 -15.66
CA VAL A 764 -15.62 -21.47 -14.30
C VAL A 764 -15.74 -22.93 -13.91
N LEU A 765 -14.78 -23.42 -13.13
CA LEU A 765 -14.65 -24.84 -12.82
C LEU A 765 -15.32 -25.17 -11.47
N GLY A 766 -16.09 -26.25 -11.43
CA GLY A 766 -16.67 -26.80 -10.20
C GLY A 766 -16.30 -28.26 -10.02
N GLY A 767 -16.03 -28.67 -8.78
CA GLY A 767 -15.61 -30.04 -8.43
C GLY A 767 -14.14 -30.13 -7.98
N PRO A 768 -13.74 -31.25 -7.36
CA PRO A 768 -12.47 -31.36 -6.63
C PRO A 768 -11.21 -31.59 -7.49
N ASP A 769 -11.34 -32.02 -8.76
CA ASP A 769 -10.18 -32.21 -9.67
C ASP A 769 -10.58 -32.06 -11.14
N VAL A 770 -10.78 -30.81 -11.59
CA VAL A 770 -11.16 -30.52 -12.97
C VAL A 770 -9.92 -30.54 -13.85
N ARG A 771 -9.95 -31.34 -14.92
CA ARG A 771 -8.81 -31.53 -15.85
C ARG A 771 -9.19 -31.08 -17.25
N ILE A 772 -8.45 -30.09 -17.78
CA ILE A 772 -8.65 -29.49 -19.10
C ILE A 772 -7.41 -29.75 -19.97
N SER A 773 -7.57 -30.35 -21.14
CA SER A 773 -6.43 -30.70 -22.02
C SER A 773 -6.28 -29.78 -23.23
N ARG A 774 -7.34 -29.06 -23.60
CA ARG A 774 -7.31 -28.14 -24.74
C ARG A 774 -8.40 -27.08 -24.63
N VAL A 775 -8.07 -25.85 -25.03
CA VAL A 775 -9.03 -24.81 -25.39
C VAL A 775 -8.79 -24.44 -26.84
N HIS A 776 -9.85 -24.37 -27.63
CA HIS A 776 -9.80 -24.10 -29.06
C HIS A 776 -10.88 -23.10 -29.42
N ILE A 777 -10.55 -22.10 -30.23
CA ILE A 777 -11.45 -21.02 -30.61
C ILE A 777 -11.43 -20.90 -32.13
N GLU A 778 -12.61 -20.92 -32.74
CA GLU A 778 -12.79 -20.71 -34.17
C GLU A 778 -13.74 -19.54 -34.42
N ARG A 779 -13.49 -18.77 -35.48
CA ARG A 779 -14.41 -17.71 -35.93
C ARG A 779 -15.64 -18.33 -36.58
N ARG A 780 -16.77 -17.62 -36.51
CA ARG A 780 -18.03 -18.07 -37.11
C ARG A 780 -18.45 -17.31 -38.36
#